data_AF-A0A9D7CA87-F1
#
_entry.id   AF-A0A9D7CA87-F1
#
_cell.length_a   1.000
_cell.length_b   1.000
_cell.length_c   1.000
_cell.angle_alpha   90.00
_cell.angle_beta   90.00
_cell.angle_gamma   90.00
#
_symmetry.space_group_name_H-M   'P 1'
#
loop_
_entity.id
_entity.type
_entity.pdbx_description
1 polymer ?
#
loop_
_entity_poly.entity_id
_entity_poly.type
_entity_poly.pdbx_seq_one_letter_code
_entity_poly.pdbx_strand_id
1 'polypeptide(L)'
;MSVFSFARAALRRSRRFRPLRPMRPLRPVRLAVVALLSATDPVGGQGAVHPRDFLGHEVGADRALADWGQIGAYFARLAASSPAVRVDTLGPTTAGLPFLAVTISHPDNMRRLEQIRLTEARLADPRGLTPDDEARLVRDQPAVVLISNNIHATEIASSQMSMELAWRLATNDTLQAALRNVVLLMFPSMNPDGQQMITEWYRQGVGTRWEGGSLPWLYHPYVGHDNNRDWYMVTQRETRLATDFLYRRWFPQVVYDVHQMGSSGMRLFVPPLVDPVNPNLDPLIVRGINLIGAQMSWALEQAGKQGVGDGVLYDLWWHGGFRGTPTRHNMVALLTEAASVRVATPIVQAPEQLTGHARGLPRYEQRTSFPNPWPGGTWRLRDIVEYELIAAEALVRFASQQRGELVRAFVQMGRRQVALGTAGAPRAFLVPKQQHDPGATRELLLVLQVGGVEIHDAADAWVVRMDQPYRAHAKDLLEVQRFPAVERWPGGPVERPYDVAGWTLPFQLGVRVIPSDTLPAGPSSLLSAVESTPCVTPEQLGRKLGQWYILDARDTDSYRLVMQAVRNGWTVRRGTERYAVPWNGTVYPAGTFYVRRGGGPRNPRDVALSSAATAYAAGTPAASSTSSTSSTAASRNTPRANRTNRADDASAPGAVVRQSPLGGLLPARSSRPRGAAASMCRCSAVPPSMSSRRRSRCRRCLESGCIAHGLPPWMKAGRAGCSTSTMCPTSRSRTRWYALADCVTTSTLSSSLT
;
A
#
# COMPACT_ATOMS: atom_id res chain seq x y z
N MET A 1 62.05 10.30 6.18
CA MET A 1 62.07 10.26 7.65
C MET A 1 61.11 9.13 8.04
N SER A 2 61.53 7.89 8.30
CA SER A 2 62.46 7.41 9.37
C SER A 2 61.78 7.57 10.74
N VAL A 3 61.65 6.58 11.64
CA VAL A 3 62.22 5.22 11.86
C VAL A 3 61.12 4.36 12.53
N PHE A 4 60.92 3.05 12.33
CA PHE A 4 61.58 1.93 13.06
C PHE A 4 61.22 0.55 12.49
N SER A 5 62.06 -0.46 12.79
CA SER A 5 61.94 -1.85 12.33
C SER A 5 62.51 -2.84 13.38
N PHE A 6 62.61 -4.12 13.01
CA PHE A 6 63.00 -5.33 13.78
C PHE A 6 61.88 -5.96 14.63
N ALA A 7 61.78 -7.30 14.75
CA ALA A 7 62.80 -8.34 14.52
C ALA A 7 62.39 -9.49 13.56
N ARG A 8 63.34 -10.39 13.25
CA ARG A 8 63.28 -11.38 12.16
C ARG A 8 64.13 -12.63 12.47
N ALA A 9 63.59 -13.84 12.35
CA ALA A 9 64.30 -15.13 12.14
C ALA A 9 63.24 -16.23 11.86
N ALA A 10 63.48 -17.33 11.13
CA ALA A 10 64.71 -17.89 10.55
C ALA A 10 64.52 -18.37 9.09
N LEU A 11 65.60 -18.85 8.44
CA LEU A 11 65.67 -19.02 6.98
C LEU A 11 66.65 -20.15 6.58
N ARG A 12 66.26 -21.09 5.70
CA ARG A 12 67.12 -21.97 4.86
C ARG A 12 66.25 -22.52 3.70
N ARG A 13 66.27 -21.96 2.46
CA ARG A 13 67.19 -22.21 1.31
C ARG A 13 67.23 -23.68 0.86
N SER A 14 67.15 -24.07 -0.43
CA SER A 14 67.39 -23.38 -1.73
C SER A 14 66.61 -24.12 -2.87
N ARG A 15 66.65 -23.84 -4.21
CA ARG A 15 67.63 -23.21 -5.13
C ARG A 15 66.98 -22.45 -6.32
N ARG A 16 67.58 -21.30 -6.66
CA ARG A 16 67.86 -20.68 -7.99
C ARG A 16 66.87 -20.82 -9.20
N PHE A 17 66.27 -19.68 -9.57
CA PHE A 17 65.99 -19.23 -10.96
C PHE A 17 67.30 -18.72 -11.63
N ARG A 18 67.47 -18.36 -12.93
CA ARG A 18 66.70 -18.10 -14.19
C ARG A 18 67.73 -18.24 -15.38
N PRO A 19 67.48 -17.97 -16.69
CA PRO A 19 66.29 -17.43 -17.37
C PRO A 19 65.77 -18.26 -18.58
N LEU A 20 64.66 -17.83 -19.19
CA LEU A 20 64.08 -18.39 -20.42
C LEU A 20 63.72 -17.29 -21.43
N ARG A 21 64.11 -17.49 -22.70
CA ARG A 21 63.50 -17.00 -23.95
C ARG A 21 64.30 -17.59 -25.13
N PRO A 22 63.74 -17.70 -26.36
CA PRO A 22 62.33 -17.71 -26.76
C PRO A 22 61.95 -19.00 -27.52
N MET A 23 60.65 -19.25 -27.72
CA MET A 23 60.19 -20.22 -28.72
C MET A 23 59.07 -19.65 -29.59
N ARG A 24 59.09 -20.02 -30.87
CA ARG A 24 58.08 -19.75 -31.91
C ARG A 24 57.50 -21.10 -32.41
N PRO A 25 56.42 -21.12 -33.21
CA PRO A 25 55.21 -21.84 -32.82
C PRO A 25 54.96 -23.14 -33.59
N LEU A 26 54.08 -23.99 -33.05
CA LEU A 26 53.46 -25.10 -33.79
C LEU A 26 51.94 -25.18 -33.56
N ARG A 27 51.28 -25.87 -34.50
CA ARG A 27 49.84 -25.86 -34.82
C ARG A 27 48.99 -26.73 -33.87
N PRO A 28 47.65 -26.53 -33.82
CA PRO A 28 46.79 -27.23 -32.87
C PRO A 28 46.51 -28.68 -33.29
N VAL A 29 46.57 -29.59 -32.32
CA VAL A 29 46.03 -30.96 -32.42
C VAL A 29 44.71 -31.01 -31.65
N ARG A 30 43.65 -31.48 -32.30
CA ARG A 30 42.36 -31.76 -31.63
C ARG A 30 42.51 -33.04 -30.82
N LEU A 31 42.30 -32.98 -29.51
CA LEU A 31 42.10 -34.16 -28.67
C LEU A 31 40.60 -34.30 -28.36
N ALA A 32 40.02 -35.45 -28.69
CA ALA A 32 38.65 -35.78 -28.30
C ALA A 32 38.64 -36.23 -26.84
N VAL A 33 37.81 -35.59 -26.01
CA VAL A 33 37.54 -36.03 -24.64
C VAL A 33 36.26 -36.87 -24.66
N VAL A 34 36.41 -38.18 -24.42
CA VAL A 34 35.27 -39.07 -24.16
C VAL A 34 34.81 -38.83 -22.72
N ALA A 35 33.67 -38.17 -22.56
CA ALA A 35 33.02 -38.03 -21.26
C ALA A 35 32.26 -39.32 -20.94
N LEU A 36 32.70 -40.05 -19.91
CA LEU A 36 31.85 -41.10 -19.33
C LEU A 36 30.66 -40.44 -18.62
N LEU A 37 29.48 -40.60 -19.20
CA LEU A 37 28.21 -40.29 -18.56
C LEU A 37 27.89 -41.38 -17.53
N SER A 38 28.37 -41.20 -16.31
CA SER A 38 27.80 -41.89 -15.15
C SER A 38 26.38 -41.39 -14.96
N ALA A 39 25.39 -42.20 -15.35
CA ALA A 39 24.00 -41.94 -15.02
C ALA A 39 23.84 -42.07 -13.50
N THR A 40 23.87 -40.95 -12.79
CA THR A 40 23.41 -40.89 -11.40
C THR A 40 21.89 -40.96 -11.45
N ASP A 41 21.32 -42.09 -11.04
CA ASP A 41 19.90 -42.17 -10.75
C ASP A 41 19.49 -41.02 -9.81
N PRO A 42 18.31 -40.41 -10.00
CA PRO A 42 17.85 -39.36 -9.11
C PRO A 42 17.70 -39.97 -7.71
N VAL A 43 18.58 -39.57 -6.80
CA VAL A 43 18.47 -39.91 -5.37
C VAL A 43 17.06 -39.53 -4.93
N GLY A 44 16.27 -40.54 -4.54
CA GLY A 44 14.87 -40.37 -4.17
C GLY A 44 14.74 -39.25 -3.15
N GLY A 45 14.07 -38.16 -3.55
CA GLY A 45 13.97 -36.97 -2.72
C GLY A 45 13.34 -37.34 -1.38
N GLN A 46 14.04 -37.01 -0.28
CA GLN A 46 13.39 -36.95 1.02
C GLN A 46 12.17 -36.04 0.87
N GLY A 47 10.99 -36.56 1.24
CA GLY A 47 9.73 -35.83 1.12
C GLY A 47 9.76 -34.49 1.85
N ALA A 48 8.80 -33.62 1.52
CA ALA A 48 8.70 -32.27 2.07
C ALA A 48 8.82 -32.27 3.62
N VAL A 49 9.93 -31.71 4.09
CA VAL A 49 10.37 -31.75 5.49
C VAL A 49 9.41 -30.95 6.36
N HIS A 50 8.98 -31.50 7.49
CA HIS A 50 8.13 -30.79 8.45
C HIS A 50 8.89 -29.59 9.06
N PRO A 51 8.26 -28.41 9.27
CA PRO A 51 8.92 -27.24 9.84
C PRO A 51 9.65 -27.54 11.16
N ARG A 52 9.04 -28.35 12.04
CA ARG A 52 9.66 -28.82 13.29
C ARG A 52 11.01 -29.49 13.09
N ASP A 53 11.13 -30.37 12.10
CA ASP A 53 12.35 -31.14 11.86
C ASP A 53 13.47 -30.26 11.27
N PHE A 54 13.08 -29.19 10.57
CA PHE A 54 13.99 -28.17 10.07
C PHE A 54 14.44 -27.18 11.16
N LEU A 55 13.53 -26.76 12.04
CA LEU A 55 13.80 -25.76 13.09
C LEU A 55 14.36 -26.35 14.39
N GLY A 56 14.13 -27.64 14.66
CA GLY A 56 14.39 -28.28 15.95
C GLY A 56 13.33 -28.00 17.03
N HIS A 57 12.29 -27.20 16.72
CA HIS A 57 11.18 -26.89 17.61
C HIS A 57 9.88 -26.72 16.83
N GLU A 58 8.73 -26.88 17.49
CA GLU A 58 7.42 -26.71 16.86
C GLU A 58 7.17 -25.26 16.46
N VAL A 59 6.39 -25.04 15.39
CA VAL A 59 5.96 -23.70 14.97
C VAL A 59 5.05 -23.11 16.06
N GLY A 60 5.38 -21.92 16.55
CA GLY A 60 4.67 -21.28 17.67
C GLY A 60 4.99 -21.85 19.06
N ALA A 61 6.04 -22.67 19.21
CA ALA A 61 6.48 -23.11 20.53
C ALA A 61 6.87 -21.94 21.45
N ASP A 62 6.61 -22.08 22.75
CA ASP A 62 6.94 -21.09 23.78
C ASP A 62 8.39 -20.59 23.65
N ARG A 63 8.55 -19.26 23.53
CA ARG A 63 9.86 -18.58 23.49
C ARG A 63 10.77 -18.97 22.32
N ALA A 64 10.27 -19.69 21.33
CA ALA A 64 11.00 -20.05 20.12
C ALA A 64 10.44 -19.33 18.90
N LEU A 65 11.33 -18.83 18.04
CA LEU A 65 10.99 -18.11 16.82
C LEU A 65 12.01 -18.44 15.74
N ALA A 66 11.52 -18.70 14.53
CA ALA A 66 12.29 -18.65 13.30
C ALA A 66 12.50 -17.18 12.86
N ASP A 67 13.76 -16.81 12.62
CA ASP A 67 14.10 -15.52 12.00
C ASP A 67 13.93 -15.58 10.47
N TRP A 68 14.09 -14.44 9.79
CA TRP A 68 13.85 -14.37 8.34
C TRP A 68 14.82 -15.24 7.54
N GLY A 69 16.06 -15.42 8.03
CA GLY A 69 17.03 -16.34 7.44
C GLY A 69 16.54 -17.79 7.50
N GLN A 70 16.02 -18.22 8.65
CA GLN A 70 15.45 -19.56 8.84
C GLN A 70 14.16 -19.76 8.03
N ILE A 71 13.24 -18.78 8.03
CA ILE A 71 12.00 -18.83 7.24
C ILE A 71 12.34 -18.95 5.74
N GLY A 72 13.20 -18.08 5.21
CA GLY A 72 13.59 -18.10 3.81
C GLY A 72 14.31 -19.39 3.40
N ALA A 73 15.21 -19.90 4.23
CA ALA A 73 15.89 -21.18 4.00
C ALA A 73 14.93 -22.36 4.01
N TYR A 74 13.92 -22.36 4.89
CA TYR A 74 12.88 -23.37 4.93
C TYR A 74 12.02 -23.36 3.65
N PHE A 75 11.55 -22.18 3.20
CA PHE A 75 10.77 -22.08 1.97
C PHE A 75 11.57 -22.54 0.74
N ALA A 76 12.86 -22.23 0.67
CA ALA A 76 13.75 -22.75 -0.37
C ALA A 76 13.88 -24.29 -0.31
N ARG A 77 14.01 -24.88 0.89
CA ARG A 77 14.04 -26.34 1.08
C ARG A 77 12.72 -27.00 0.69
N LEU A 78 11.58 -26.40 1.02
CA LEU A 78 10.25 -26.90 0.67
C LEU A 78 10.03 -26.89 -0.85
N ALA A 79 10.36 -25.79 -1.53
CA ALA A 79 10.29 -25.70 -2.99
C ALA A 79 11.21 -26.70 -3.71
N ALA A 80 12.40 -26.97 -3.15
CA ALA A 80 13.32 -27.98 -3.69
C ALA A 80 12.85 -29.44 -3.47
N SER A 81 11.85 -29.67 -2.60
CA SER A 81 11.36 -31.01 -2.23
C SER A 81 9.88 -31.26 -2.59
N SER A 82 9.16 -30.27 -3.12
CA SER A 82 7.75 -30.42 -3.52
C SER A 82 7.44 -29.77 -4.87
N PRO A 83 6.90 -30.51 -5.87
CA PRO A 83 6.45 -29.94 -7.14
C PRO A 83 5.19 -29.07 -7.01
N ALA A 84 4.60 -28.99 -5.82
CA ALA A 84 3.46 -28.12 -5.51
C ALA A 84 3.86 -26.70 -5.11
N VAL A 85 5.15 -26.41 -4.88
CA VAL A 85 5.63 -25.15 -4.30
C VAL A 85 6.67 -24.48 -5.19
N ARG A 86 6.48 -23.20 -5.51
CA ARG A 86 7.48 -22.32 -6.13
C ARG A 86 7.74 -21.13 -5.20
N VAL A 87 8.99 -20.70 -5.09
CA VAL A 87 9.39 -19.51 -4.34
C VAL A 87 10.08 -18.53 -5.28
N ASP A 88 9.54 -17.34 -5.40
CA ASP A 88 10.07 -16.22 -6.16
C ASP A 88 10.60 -15.15 -5.19
N THR A 89 11.75 -14.53 -5.49
CA THR A 89 12.20 -13.32 -4.79
C THR A 89 11.81 -12.10 -5.63
N LEU A 90 10.92 -11.25 -5.12
CA LEU A 90 10.42 -10.09 -5.87
C LEU A 90 11.44 -8.94 -5.94
N GLY A 91 12.32 -8.86 -4.94
CA GLY A 91 13.42 -7.90 -4.86
C GLY A 91 13.89 -7.70 -3.42
N PRO A 92 14.87 -6.81 -3.20
CA PRO A 92 15.24 -6.39 -1.85
C PRO A 92 14.18 -5.48 -1.23
N THR A 93 13.99 -5.64 0.08
CA THR A 93 13.33 -4.71 1.00
C THR A 93 14.13 -3.42 1.18
N THR A 94 13.63 -2.52 2.02
CA THR A 94 14.22 -1.23 2.40
C THR A 94 15.58 -1.38 3.10
N ALA A 95 15.75 -2.39 3.96
CA ALA A 95 17.05 -2.73 4.57
C ALA A 95 17.86 -3.78 3.75
N GLY A 96 17.27 -4.37 2.70
CA GLY A 96 17.98 -5.19 1.72
C GLY A 96 17.80 -6.71 1.86
N LEU A 97 16.96 -7.19 2.77
CA LEU A 97 16.56 -8.59 2.85
C LEU A 97 15.71 -9.00 1.62
N PRO A 98 15.68 -10.29 1.24
CA PRO A 98 14.86 -10.74 0.12
C PRO A 98 13.38 -10.72 0.49
N PHE A 99 12.55 -10.02 -0.29
CA PHE A 99 11.10 -10.08 -0.20
C PHE A 99 10.58 -11.29 -1.00
N LEU A 100 10.03 -12.29 -0.30
CA LEU A 100 9.62 -13.56 -0.88
C LEU A 100 8.13 -13.59 -1.25
N ALA A 101 7.83 -14.18 -2.41
CA ALA A 101 6.49 -14.57 -2.80
C ALA A 101 6.47 -16.08 -3.08
N VAL A 102 5.51 -16.80 -2.52
CA VAL A 102 5.41 -18.26 -2.63
C VAL A 102 4.13 -18.57 -3.39
N THR A 103 4.22 -19.45 -4.40
CA THR A 103 3.06 -19.99 -5.12
C THR A 103 2.90 -21.46 -4.78
N ILE A 104 1.72 -21.83 -4.31
CA ILE A 104 1.37 -23.18 -3.87
C ILE A 104 0.12 -23.63 -4.60
N SER A 105 0.21 -24.71 -5.38
CA SER A 105 -0.93 -25.30 -6.09
C SER A 105 -0.68 -26.77 -6.40
N HIS A 106 -1.69 -27.49 -6.88
CA HIS A 106 -1.52 -28.86 -7.31
C HIS A 106 -0.50 -28.92 -8.48
N PRO A 107 0.39 -29.92 -8.57
CA PRO A 107 1.42 -30.00 -9.61
C PRO A 107 0.90 -29.84 -11.05
N ASP A 108 -0.34 -30.23 -11.33
CA ASP A 108 -0.98 -30.03 -12.64
C ASP A 108 -1.19 -28.54 -12.98
N ASN A 109 -1.54 -27.71 -12.00
CA ASN A 109 -1.63 -26.26 -12.16
C ASN A 109 -0.24 -25.62 -12.24
N MET A 110 0.73 -26.11 -11.44
CA MET A 110 2.12 -25.62 -11.48
C MET A 110 2.76 -25.80 -12.86
N ARG A 111 2.45 -26.89 -13.59
CA ARG A 111 2.93 -27.11 -14.97
C ARG A 111 2.33 -26.14 -16.00
N ARG A 112 1.17 -25.54 -15.74
CA ARG A 112 0.49 -24.56 -16.62
C ARG A 112 0.40 -23.15 -16.01
N LEU A 113 1.24 -22.85 -15.03
CA LEU A 113 1.08 -21.68 -14.17
C LEU A 113 1.09 -20.33 -14.90
N GLU A 114 1.91 -20.22 -15.96
CA GLU A 114 1.92 -19.01 -16.81
C GLU A 114 0.63 -18.86 -17.64
N GLN A 115 0.02 -19.97 -18.10
CA GLN A 115 -1.28 -19.93 -18.78
C GLN A 115 -2.40 -19.49 -17.83
N ILE A 116 -2.38 -19.97 -16.58
CA ILE A 116 -3.31 -19.53 -15.53
C ILE A 116 -3.14 -18.02 -15.30
N ARG A 117 -1.91 -17.54 -15.17
CA ARG A 117 -1.58 -16.13 -14.94
C ARG A 117 -2.04 -15.21 -16.09
N LEU A 118 -1.82 -15.62 -17.35
CA LEU A 118 -2.28 -14.89 -18.54
C LEU A 118 -3.81 -14.93 -18.69
N THR A 119 -4.45 -16.03 -18.29
CA THR A 119 -5.91 -16.11 -18.22
C THR A 119 -6.48 -15.17 -17.16
N GLU A 120 -5.85 -15.08 -15.99
CA GLU A 120 -6.29 -14.21 -14.91
C GLU A 120 -6.23 -12.73 -15.31
N ALA A 121 -5.16 -12.31 -15.99
CA ALA A 121 -5.07 -10.96 -16.55
C ALA A 121 -6.20 -10.63 -17.55
N ARG A 122 -6.68 -11.62 -18.33
CA ARG A 122 -7.85 -11.46 -19.23
C ARG A 122 -9.20 -11.44 -18.51
N LEU A 123 -9.26 -11.93 -17.27
CA LEU A 123 -10.48 -11.93 -16.46
C LEU A 123 -10.57 -10.66 -15.61
N ALA A 124 -9.41 -10.13 -15.17
CA ALA A 124 -9.27 -8.87 -14.44
C ALA A 124 -9.69 -7.64 -15.27
N ASP A 125 -9.45 -7.66 -16.58
CA ASP A 125 -10.02 -6.70 -17.53
C ASP A 125 -11.02 -7.37 -18.49
N PRO A 126 -12.33 -7.34 -18.19
CA PRO A 126 -13.34 -8.00 -19.01
C PRO A 126 -13.76 -7.18 -20.25
N ARG A 127 -13.07 -6.08 -20.58
CA ARG A 127 -13.31 -5.33 -21.82
C ARG A 127 -12.89 -6.18 -23.02
N GLY A 128 -13.83 -6.43 -23.93
CA GLY A 128 -13.62 -7.34 -25.07
C GLY A 128 -13.79 -8.83 -24.75
N LEU A 129 -14.12 -9.21 -23.50
CA LEU A 129 -14.40 -10.60 -23.13
C LEU A 129 -15.83 -11.00 -23.52
N THR A 130 -15.95 -11.85 -24.54
CA THR A 130 -17.25 -12.40 -25.00
C THR A 130 -17.87 -13.36 -23.95
N PRO A 131 -19.20 -13.57 -23.96
CA PRO A 131 -19.84 -14.54 -23.06
C PRO A 131 -19.30 -15.97 -23.22
N ASP A 132 -19.00 -16.40 -24.45
CA ASP A 132 -18.48 -17.75 -24.72
C ASP A 132 -17.01 -17.90 -24.27
N ASP A 133 -16.19 -16.86 -24.46
CA ASP A 133 -14.83 -16.84 -23.90
C ASP A 133 -14.86 -16.91 -22.38
N GLU A 134 -15.72 -16.13 -21.72
CA GLU A 134 -15.88 -16.17 -20.27
C GLU A 134 -16.33 -17.56 -19.80
N ALA A 135 -17.37 -18.13 -20.40
CA ALA A 135 -17.89 -19.45 -20.03
C ALA A 135 -16.87 -20.59 -20.25
N ARG A 136 -15.89 -20.39 -21.14
CA ARG A 136 -14.74 -21.26 -21.33
C ARG A 136 -13.65 -21.00 -20.28
N LEU A 137 -13.22 -19.74 -20.08
CA LEU A 137 -12.15 -19.40 -19.13
C LEU A 137 -12.56 -19.70 -17.68
N VAL A 138 -13.76 -19.32 -17.24
CA VAL A 138 -14.30 -19.57 -15.89
C VAL A 138 -14.35 -21.07 -15.55
N ARG A 139 -14.47 -21.95 -16.56
CA ARG A 139 -14.51 -23.40 -16.39
C ARG A 139 -13.16 -23.98 -15.97
N ASP A 140 -12.10 -23.53 -16.63
CA ASP A 140 -10.77 -24.14 -16.58
C ASP A 140 -9.78 -23.37 -15.69
N GLN A 141 -10.12 -22.13 -15.31
CA GLN A 141 -9.34 -21.27 -14.43
C GLN A 141 -9.53 -21.66 -12.96
N PRO A 142 -8.45 -21.98 -12.21
CA PRO A 142 -8.51 -22.15 -10.77
C PRO A 142 -8.72 -20.79 -10.08
N ALA A 143 -9.29 -20.78 -8.88
CA ALA A 143 -9.35 -19.57 -8.07
C ALA A 143 -7.93 -19.18 -7.63
N VAL A 144 -7.60 -17.90 -7.79
CA VAL A 144 -6.33 -17.32 -7.37
C VAL A 144 -6.57 -16.57 -6.05
N VAL A 145 -5.93 -17.05 -4.99
CA VAL A 145 -6.07 -16.55 -3.62
C VAL A 145 -4.71 -16.04 -3.15
N LEU A 146 -4.65 -14.92 -2.43
CA LEU A 146 -3.42 -14.45 -1.78
C LEU A 146 -3.57 -14.39 -0.26
N ILE A 147 -2.56 -14.87 0.48
CA ILE A 147 -2.43 -14.70 1.93
C ILE A 147 -1.21 -13.83 2.24
N SER A 148 -1.45 -12.71 2.92
CA SER A 148 -0.45 -11.81 3.50
C SER A 148 -0.25 -12.16 4.96
N ASN A 149 1.00 -12.22 5.40
CA ASN A 149 1.36 -12.47 6.79
C ASN A 149 2.29 -11.37 7.30
N ASN A 150 2.23 -11.06 8.59
CA ASN A 150 3.24 -10.30 9.32
C ASN A 150 3.63 -8.97 8.63
N ILE A 151 2.64 -8.17 8.25
CA ILE A 151 2.88 -6.80 7.79
C ILE A 151 3.39 -5.94 8.95
N HIS A 152 2.72 -5.97 10.10
CA HIS A 152 3.27 -5.44 11.35
C HIS A 152 4.21 -6.48 11.98
N ALA A 153 5.50 -6.14 12.09
CA ALA A 153 6.53 -7.10 12.51
C ALA A 153 6.33 -7.68 13.93
N THR A 154 5.69 -6.91 14.83
CA THR A 154 5.32 -7.34 16.19
C THR A 154 4.26 -8.43 16.24
N GLU A 155 3.49 -8.60 15.17
CA GLU A 155 2.44 -9.59 15.00
C GLU A 155 3.08 -10.85 14.37
N ILE A 156 3.95 -11.48 15.16
CA ILE A 156 4.96 -12.44 14.67
C ILE A 156 4.36 -13.78 14.23
N ALA A 157 3.19 -14.18 14.75
CA ALA A 157 2.64 -15.53 14.62
C ALA A 157 2.45 -15.95 13.16
N SER A 158 1.84 -15.09 12.35
CA SER A 158 1.53 -15.40 10.95
C SER A 158 2.78 -15.65 10.11
N SER A 159 3.92 -15.03 10.44
CA SER A 159 5.21 -15.36 9.79
C SER A 159 5.67 -16.79 10.06
N GLN A 160 5.45 -17.27 11.30
CA GLN A 160 5.80 -18.63 11.73
C GLN A 160 4.80 -19.63 11.12
N MET A 161 3.51 -19.33 11.25
CA MET A 161 2.38 -20.11 10.72
C MET A 161 2.53 -20.40 9.23
N SER A 162 3.01 -19.43 8.44
CA SER A 162 3.22 -19.55 7.00
C SER A 162 4.04 -20.81 6.60
N MET A 163 5.00 -21.22 7.44
CA MET A 163 5.85 -22.39 7.22
C MET A 163 5.06 -23.70 7.32
N GLU A 164 4.21 -23.83 8.34
CA GLU A 164 3.37 -25.01 8.57
C GLU A 164 2.20 -25.04 7.59
N LEU A 165 1.59 -23.91 7.27
CA LEU A 165 0.55 -23.82 6.24
C LEU A 165 1.10 -24.29 4.89
N ALA A 166 2.26 -23.79 4.48
CA ALA A 166 2.89 -24.20 3.23
C ALA A 166 3.24 -25.69 3.20
N TRP A 167 3.72 -26.24 4.32
CA TRP A 167 3.95 -27.67 4.47
C TRP A 167 2.66 -28.49 4.31
N ARG A 168 1.63 -28.19 5.10
CA ARG A 168 0.33 -28.89 5.07
C ARG A 168 -0.30 -28.84 3.68
N LEU A 169 -0.27 -27.69 3.03
CA LEU A 169 -0.74 -27.53 1.66
C LEU A 169 0.04 -28.40 0.67
N ALA A 170 1.33 -28.59 0.87
CA ALA A 170 2.20 -29.41 0.02
C ALA A 170 2.11 -30.93 0.29
N THR A 171 1.66 -31.36 1.48
CA THR A 171 1.72 -32.77 1.92
C THR A 171 0.39 -33.41 2.29
N ASN A 172 -0.66 -32.65 2.61
CA ASN A 172 -1.96 -33.19 2.98
C ASN A 172 -2.80 -33.46 1.72
N ASP A 173 -3.18 -34.73 1.49
CA ASP A 173 -3.94 -35.15 0.31
C ASP A 173 -5.26 -34.38 0.12
N THR A 174 -5.95 -34.02 1.20
CA THR A 174 -7.24 -33.28 1.10
C THR A 174 -7.00 -31.83 0.66
N LEU A 175 -5.93 -31.20 1.14
CA LEU A 175 -5.54 -29.86 0.72
C LEU A 175 -4.97 -29.87 -0.71
N GLN A 176 -4.16 -30.86 -1.07
CA GLN A 176 -3.68 -31.06 -2.45
C GLN A 176 -4.84 -31.27 -3.43
N ALA A 177 -5.88 -32.01 -3.05
CA ALA A 177 -7.10 -32.14 -3.83
C ALA A 177 -7.81 -30.79 -4.03
N ALA A 178 -7.91 -29.96 -2.98
CA ALA A 178 -8.47 -28.60 -3.09
C ALA A 178 -7.62 -27.69 -4.00
N LEU A 179 -6.29 -27.81 -3.94
CA LEU A 179 -5.35 -27.06 -4.79
C LEU A 179 -5.41 -27.44 -6.28
N ARG A 180 -6.18 -28.46 -6.68
CA ARG A 180 -6.54 -28.66 -8.11
C ARG A 180 -7.39 -27.51 -8.64
N ASN A 181 -8.22 -26.91 -7.78
CA ASN A 181 -9.06 -25.76 -8.10
C ASN A 181 -8.50 -24.43 -7.60
N VAL A 182 -7.35 -24.40 -6.90
CA VAL A 182 -6.82 -23.20 -6.25
C VAL A 182 -5.33 -23.01 -6.54
N VAL A 183 -4.95 -21.80 -6.94
CA VAL A 183 -3.56 -21.31 -6.89
C VAL A 183 -3.47 -20.36 -5.70
N LEU A 184 -2.75 -20.79 -4.66
CA LEU A 184 -2.47 -19.95 -3.51
C LEU A 184 -1.17 -19.18 -3.73
N LEU A 185 -1.24 -17.88 -3.49
CA LEU A 185 -0.11 -16.96 -3.43
C LEU A 185 0.10 -16.58 -1.97
N MET A 186 1.34 -16.41 -1.54
CA MET A 186 1.65 -16.12 -0.15
C MET A 186 2.85 -15.18 -0.02
N PHE A 187 2.73 -14.17 0.84
CA PHE A 187 3.88 -13.44 1.38
C PHE A 187 4.15 -13.97 2.79
N PRO A 188 5.26 -14.71 3.04
CA PRO A 188 5.57 -15.26 4.37
C PRO A 188 5.81 -14.18 5.44
N SER A 189 6.33 -13.02 5.02
CA SER A 189 6.24 -11.77 5.76
C SER A 189 6.15 -10.63 4.77
N MET A 190 5.23 -9.69 5.02
CA MET A 190 5.14 -8.41 4.35
C MET A 190 6.15 -7.38 4.91
N ASN A 191 6.86 -7.71 5.99
CA ASN A 191 7.91 -6.89 6.59
C ASN A 191 9.12 -7.75 7.06
N PRO A 192 9.88 -8.35 6.13
CA PRO A 192 11.05 -9.17 6.48
C PRO A 192 12.06 -8.48 7.39
N ASP A 193 12.31 -7.18 7.15
CA ASP A 193 13.26 -6.37 7.92
C ASP A 193 12.84 -6.29 9.39
N GLY A 194 11.57 -5.93 9.63
CA GLY A 194 11.03 -5.87 10.98
C GLY A 194 10.90 -7.26 11.63
N GLN A 195 10.54 -8.29 10.86
CA GLN A 195 10.43 -9.68 11.35
C GLN A 195 11.78 -10.15 11.95
N GLN A 196 12.87 -9.88 11.23
CA GLN A 196 14.23 -10.14 11.69
C GLN A 196 14.53 -9.36 12.99
N MET A 197 14.30 -8.04 12.99
CA MET A 197 14.58 -7.17 14.15
C MET A 197 13.80 -7.57 15.41
N ILE A 198 12.52 -7.93 15.27
CA ILE A 198 11.69 -8.39 16.39
C ILE A 198 12.18 -9.73 16.93
N THR A 199 12.57 -10.65 16.04
CA THR A 199 13.07 -11.96 16.43
C THR A 199 14.41 -11.86 17.17
N GLU A 200 15.35 -11.05 16.68
CA GLU A 200 16.63 -10.79 17.32
C GLU A 200 16.48 -10.12 18.70
N TRP A 201 15.66 -9.06 18.78
CA TRP A 201 15.37 -8.38 20.04
C TRP A 201 14.71 -9.30 21.06
N TYR A 202 13.72 -10.08 20.63
CA TYR A 202 13.03 -11.02 21.50
C TYR A 202 14.00 -12.05 22.09
N ARG A 203 14.86 -12.67 21.26
CA ARG A 203 15.89 -13.63 21.69
C ARG A 203 16.85 -13.05 22.75
N GLN A 204 17.22 -11.77 22.63
CA GLN A 204 18.03 -11.08 23.66
C GLN A 204 17.26 -10.84 24.97
N GLY A 205 15.93 -10.69 24.89
CA GLY A 205 15.07 -10.44 26.03
C GLY A 205 14.68 -11.69 26.82
N VAL A 206 14.67 -12.89 26.22
CA VAL A 206 14.25 -14.15 26.88
C VAL A 206 15.02 -14.41 28.18
N GLY A 207 14.30 -14.80 29.23
CA GLY A 207 14.86 -15.02 30.57
C GLY A 207 15.19 -13.75 31.35
N THR A 208 15.03 -12.56 30.75
CA THR A 208 15.29 -11.26 31.40
C THR A 208 14.00 -10.53 31.75
N ARG A 209 14.09 -9.42 32.51
CA ARG A 209 12.96 -8.51 32.76
C ARG A 209 12.35 -7.89 31.49
N TRP A 210 13.05 -7.96 30.35
CA TRP A 210 12.64 -7.40 29.07
C TRP A 210 12.01 -8.43 28.11
N GLU A 211 11.85 -9.70 28.53
CA GLU A 211 11.26 -10.78 27.73
C GLU A 211 9.92 -10.34 27.11
N GLY A 212 9.81 -10.36 25.78
CA GLY A 212 8.59 -9.92 25.07
C GLY A 212 8.16 -8.47 25.37
N GLY A 213 9.11 -7.60 25.73
CA GLY A 213 8.92 -6.15 25.80
C GLY A 213 9.08 -5.49 24.42
N SER A 214 8.52 -4.28 24.27
CA SER A 214 8.56 -3.51 23.02
C SER A 214 9.99 -3.27 22.52
N LEU A 215 10.18 -3.38 21.20
CA LEU A 215 11.42 -2.98 20.52
C LEU A 215 11.68 -1.49 20.77
N PRO A 216 12.90 -1.07 21.20
CA PRO A 216 13.20 0.33 21.48
C PRO A 216 13.47 1.17 20.21
N TRP A 217 13.47 0.56 19.03
CA TRP A 217 13.69 1.20 17.73
C TRP A 217 12.48 0.99 16.81
N LEU A 218 12.34 1.85 15.81
CA LEU A 218 11.39 1.66 14.73
C LEU A 218 11.80 0.47 13.86
N TYR A 219 10.87 -0.45 13.58
CA TYR A 219 11.14 -1.61 12.73
C TYR A 219 10.97 -1.32 11.23
N HIS A 220 10.60 -0.09 10.86
CA HIS A 220 10.70 0.42 9.49
C HIS A 220 11.14 1.90 9.50
N PRO A 221 12.17 2.31 8.75
CA PRO A 221 12.77 3.64 8.89
C PRO A 221 11.85 4.81 8.49
N TYR A 222 10.89 4.59 7.59
CA TYR A 222 10.01 5.65 7.06
C TYR A 222 8.58 5.66 7.61
N VAL A 223 8.06 4.51 8.07
CA VAL A 223 6.65 4.37 8.53
C VAL A 223 6.56 3.82 9.97
N GLY A 224 7.70 3.68 10.64
CA GLY A 224 7.78 3.34 12.05
C GLY A 224 7.29 1.92 12.35
N HIS A 225 6.06 1.84 12.86
CA HIS A 225 5.38 0.60 13.26
C HIS A 225 4.05 0.37 12.53
N ASP A 226 3.74 1.14 11.49
CA ASP A 226 2.53 0.94 10.67
C ASP A 226 2.84 1.14 9.18
N ASN A 227 3.26 0.05 8.55
CA ASN A 227 3.34 -0.09 7.09
C ASN A 227 1.99 -0.44 6.45
N ASN A 228 0.95 -0.69 7.25
CA ASN A 228 -0.41 -0.90 6.80
C ASN A 228 -1.19 0.43 6.61
N ARG A 229 -0.48 1.53 6.33
CA ARG A 229 -1.04 2.84 5.89
C ARG A 229 -0.44 3.40 4.60
N ASP A 230 0.51 2.70 3.98
CA ASP A 230 1.20 3.20 2.79
C ASP A 230 0.43 2.97 1.47
N TRP A 231 -0.58 2.09 1.44
CA TRP A 231 -1.10 1.49 0.21
C TRP A 231 -1.82 2.44 -0.77
N TYR A 232 -2.22 3.62 -0.30
CA TYR A 232 -2.82 4.65 -1.14
C TYR A 232 -1.79 5.58 -1.81
N MET A 233 -0.53 5.55 -1.35
CA MET A 233 0.58 6.37 -1.85
C MET A 233 1.79 5.54 -2.34
N VAL A 234 1.87 4.26 -1.96
CA VAL A 234 2.85 3.27 -2.39
C VAL A 234 4.30 3.77 -2.26
N THR A 235 4.63 4.41 -1.14
CA THR A 235 5.91 5.10 -0.93
C THR A 235 7.04 4.18 -0.44
N GLN A 236 6.73 3.01 0.13
CA GLN A 236 7.73 2.04 0.60
C GLN A 236 8.14 1.03 -0.48
N ARG A 237 9.22 0.28 -0.25
CA ARG A 237 9.77 -0.65 -1.24
C ARG A 237 8.91 -1.91 -1.34
N GLU A 238 8.52 -2.42 -0.18
CA GLU A 238 7.69 -3.59 0.08
C GLU A 238 6.32 -3.41 -0.54
N THR A 239 5.66 -2.28 -0.26
CA THR A 239 4.37 -1.90 -0.86
C THR A 239 4.47 -1.93 -2.38
N ARG A 240 5.48 -1.29 -2.99
CA ARG A 240 5.66 -1.32 -4.47
C ARG A 240 5.84 -2.74 -5.02
N LEU A 241 6.59 -3.60 -4.34
CA LEU A 241 6.79 -4.99 -4.77
C LEU A 241 5.49 -5.79 -4.71
N ALA A 242 4.72 -5.65 -3.63
CA ALA A 242 3.44 -6.32 -3.46
C ALA A 242 2.34 -5.77 -4.39
N THR A 243 2.29 -4.45 -4.61
CA THR A 243 1.37 -3.78 -5.54
C THR A 243 1.62 -4.21 -6.99
N ASP A 244 2.88 -4.30 -7.43
CA ASP A 244 3.23 -4.83 -8.77
C ASP A 244 2.83 -6.31 -8.92
N PHE A 245 3.07 -7.12 -7.89
CA PHE A 245 2.66 -8.52 -7.86
C PHE A 245 1.13 -8.68 -7.98
N LEU A 246 0.36 -7.89 -7.23
CA LEU A 246 -1.11 -7.92 -7.25
C LEU A 246 -1.70 -7.40 -8.57
N TYR A 247 -1.37 -6.18 -8.99
CA TYR A 247 -2.11 -5.45 -10.03
C TYR A 247 -1.43 -5.42 -11.40
N ARG A 248 -0.33 -6.16 -11.57
CA ARG A 248 0.29 -6.39 -12.90
C ARG A 248 0.61 -7.85 -13.21
N ARG A 249 0.81 -8.68 -12.17
CA ARG A 249 1.21 -10.08 -12.38
C ARG A 249 0.09 -11.07 -12.17
N TRP A 250 -0.68 -10.96 -11.08
CA TRP A 250 -1.51 -12.08 -10.59
C TRP A 250 -3.01 -11.85 -10.44
N PHE A 251 -3.47 -10.65 -10.07
CA PHE A 251 -4.89 -10.30 -10.00
C PHE A 251 -5.79 -11.30 -9.21
N PRO A 252 -5.47 -11.64 -7.94
CA PRO A 252 -6.23 -12.64 -7.18
C PRO A 252 -7.69 -12.23 -6.96
N GLN A 253 -8.63 -13.18 -6.97
CA GLN A 253 -10.03 -12.89 -6.63
C GLN A 253 -10.23 -12.70 -5.13
N VAL A 254 -9.38 -13.32 -4.30
CA VAL A 254 -9.44 -13.22 -2.83
C VAL A 254 -8.10 -12.84 -2.25
N VAL A 255 -8.09 -11.89 -1.30
CA VAL A 255 -6.91 -11.49 -0.52
C VAL A 255 -7.21 -11.60 0.97
N TYR A 256 -6.40 -12.31 1.73
CA TYR A 256 -6.52 -12.48 3.17
C TYR A 256 -5.27 -11.94 3.87
N ASP A 257 -5.48 -10.99 4.78
CA ASP A 257 -4.44 -10.30 5.54
C ASP A 257 -4.45 -10.77 7.01
N VAL A 258 -3.37 -11.43 7.45
CA VAL A 258 -3.32 -12.08 8.77
C VAL A 258 -2.60 -11.20 9.79
N HIS A 259 -3.35 -10.73 10.79
CA HIS A 259 -2.92 -9.78 11.81
C HIS A 259 -3.08 -10.32 13.25
N GLN A 260 -2.47 -9.61 14.20
CA GLN A 260 -2.74 -9.76 15.63
C GLN A 260 -3.08 -8.42 16.31
N MET A 261 -4.03 -8.47 17.23
CA MET A 261 -4.47 -7.33 18.05
C MET A 261 -4.02 -7.45 19.52
N GLY A 262 -4.48 -6.52 20.36
CA GLY A 262 -4.24 -6.54 21.81
C GLY A 262 -4.77 -7.80 22.51
N SER A 263 -4.15 -8.16 23.63
CA SER A 263 -4.36 -9.46 24.28
C SER A 263 -5.67 -9.61 25.07
N SER A 264 -6.36 -8.52 25.45
CA SER A 264 -7.53 -8.59 26.34
C SER A 264 -8.87 -8.85 25.63
N GLY A 265 -8.89 -8.88 24.30
CA GLY A 265 -10.13 -9.03 23.51
C GLY A 265 -10.57 -10.48 23.30
N MET A 266 -11.40 -10.68 22.26
CA MET A 266 -11.65 -12.00 21.66
C MET A 266 -10.33 -12.67 21.23
N ARG A 267 -10.32 -14.00 21.07
CA ARG A 267 -9.12 -14.76 20.64
C ARG A 267 -8.83 -14.60 19.15
N LEU A 268 -9.87 -14.54 18.32
CA LEU A 268 -9.75 -14.20 16.90
C LEU A 268 -10.95 -13.37 16.45
N PHE A 269 -10.68 -12.25 15.76
CA PHE A 269 -11.67 -11.55 14.96
C PHE A 269 -11.73 -12.15 13.55
N VAL A 270 -12.95 -12.37 13.06
CA VAL A 270 -13.25 -12.80 11.70
C VAL A 270 -14.38 -11.91 11.14
N PRO A 271 -14.42 -11.57 9.83
CA PRO A 271 -15.56 -10.84 9.27
C PRO A 271 -16.88 -11.62 9.41
N PRO A 272 -18.08 -10.98 9.36
CA PRO A 272 -18.39 -9.66 8.78
C PRO A 272 -17.73 -8.43 9.41
N LEU A 273 -17.62 -7.40 8.56
CA LEU A 273 -17.19 -6.04 8.91
C LEU A 273 -18.40 -5.17 9.28
N VAL A 274 -18.15 -4.02 9.92
CA VAL A 274 -19.18 -3.06 10.34
C VAL A 274 -19.40 -1.93 9.32
N ASP A 275 -20.44 -1.13 9.55
CA ASP A 275 -20.66 0.12 8.81
C ASP A 275 -19.64 1.22 9.17
N PRO A 276 -19.31 2.13 8.24
CA PRO A 276 -19.91 2.27 6.90
C PRO A 276 -19.13 1.57 5.78
N VAL A 277 -19.83 1.22 4.71
CA VAL A 277 -19.24 0.76 3.45
C VAL A 277 -18.96 1.95 2.52
N ASN A 278 -17.78 1.99 1.90
CA ASN A 278 -17.47 2.99 0.89
C ASN A 278 -18.33 2.80 -0.38
N PRO A 279 -19.02 3.85 -0.90
CA PRO A 279 -19.98 3.74 -2.01
C PRO A 279 -19.34 3.42 -3.38
N ASN A 280 -18.01 3.41 -3.50
CA ASN A 280 -17.30 3.01 -4.72
C ASN A 280 -17.16 1.49 -4.88
N LEU A 281 -17.34 0.72 -3.80
CA LEU A 281 -17.19 -0.73 -3.79
C LEU A 281 -18.40 -1.44 -4.41
N ASP A 282 -18.16 -2.52 -5.15
CA ASP A 282 -19.25 -3.41 -5.58
C ASP A 282 -19.81 -4.20 -4.38
N PRO A 283 -21.15 -4.32 -4.22
CA PRO A 283 -21.76 -5.10 -3.14
C PRO A 283 -21.31 -6.56 -3.04
N LEU A 284 -20.83 -7.19 -4.12
CA LEU A 284 -20.29 -8.54 -4.11
C LEU A 284 -19.00 -8.66 -3.28
N ILE A 285 -18.22 -7.57 -3.12
CA ILE A 285 -17.06 -7.56 -2.22
C ILE A 285 -17.54 -7.77 -0.78
N VAL A 286 -18.53 -7.00 -0.34
CA VAL A 286 -19.10 -7.10 1.02
C VAL A 286 -19.69 -8.49 1.26
N ARG A 287 -20.43 -9.02 0.29
CA ARG A 287 -21.03 -10.36 0.41
C ARG A 287 -19.98 -11.48 0.38
N GLY A 288 -18.94 -11.35 -0.44
CA GLY A 288 -17.81 -12.27 -0.47
C GLY A 288 -17.04 -12.30 0.86
N ILE A 289 -16.73 -11.14 1.44
CA ILE A 289 -16.08 -11.02 2.75
C ILE A 289 -16.92 -11.74 3.82
N ASN A 290 -18.24 -11.51 3.83
CA ASN A 290 -19.14 -12.13 4.81
C ASN A 290 -19.26 -13.65 4.63
N LEU A 291 -19.27 -14.16 3.40
CA LEU A 291 -19.31 -15.61 3.11
C LEU A 291 -18.01 -16.31 3.57
N ILE A 292 -16.86 -15.73 3.26
CA ILE A 292 -15.55 -16.28 3.67
C ILE A 292 -15.41 -16.22 5.20
N GLY A 293 -15.79 -15.10 5.81
CA GLY A 293 -15.75 -14.93 7.26
C GLY A 293 -16.64 -15.95 8.00
N ALA A 294 -17.89 -16.14 7.54
CA ALA A 294 -18.77 -17.17 8.08
C ALA A 294 -18.18 -18.59 7.96
N GLN A 295 -17.51 -18.90 6.84
CA GLN A 295 -16.85 -20.19 6.63
C GLN A 295 -15.62 -20.39 7.55
N MET A 296 -14.87 -19.34 7.83
CA MET A 296 -13.76 -19.35 8.79
C MET A 296 -14.28 -19.55 10.22
N SER A 297 -15.25 -18.75 10.68
CA SER A 297 -15.85 -18.88 12.02
C SER A 297 -16.47 -20.26 12.23
N TRP A 298 -17.16 -20.80 11.24
CA TRP A 298 -17.70 -22.16 11.27
C TRP A 298 -16.61 -23.23 11.43
N ALA A 299 -15.52 -23.13 10.68
CA ALA A 299 -14.40 -24.08 10.78
C ALA A 299 -13.69 -24.02 12.14
N LEU A 300 -13.57 -22.83 12.73
CA LEU A 300 -12.99 -22.63 14.06
C LEU A 300 -13.87 -23.24 15.17
N GLU A 301 -15.17 -22.98 15.15
CA GLU A 301 -16.10 -23.59 16.12
C GLU A 301 -16.18 -25.12 15.95
N GLN A 302 -16.15 -25.64 14.72
CA GLN A 302 -16.03 -27.10 14.49
C GLN A 302 -14.73 -27.70 15.05
N ALA A 303 -13.64 -26.93 15.07
CA ALA A 303 -12.38 -27.30 15.70
C ALA A 303 -12.34 -27.02 17.21
N GLY A 304 -13.47 -26.65 17.84
CA GLY A 304 -13.58 -26.35 19.27
C GLY A 304 -12.87 -25.07 19.70
N LYS A 305 -12.51 -24.19 18.77
CA LYS A 305 -11.78 -22.95 19.06
C LYS A 305 -12.72 -21.88 19.61
N GLN A 306 -12.54 -21.52 20.87
CA GLN A 306 -13.35 -20.52 21.56
C GLN A 306 -12.87 -19.07 21.33
N GLY A 307 -13.71 -18.10 21.66
CA GLY A 307 -13.39 -16.68 21.61
C GLY A 307 -13.26 -16.16 20.19
N VAL A 308 -13.97 -16.74 19.21
CA VAL A 308 -14.08 -16.20 17.86
C VAL A 308 -15.22 -15.18 17.84
N GLY A 309 -14.96 -13.99 17.29
CA GLY A 309 -15.94 -12.91 17.20
C GLY A 309 -16.01 -12.25 15.83
N ASP A 310 -17.20 -11.81 15.45
CA ASP A 310 -17.50 -11.20 14.16
C ASP A 310 -18.44 -9.98 14.28
N GLY A 311 -18.66 -9.27 13.16
CA GLY A 311 -19.56 -8.10 13.11
C GLY A 311 -19.08 -6.92 13.97
N VAL A 312 -17.77 -6.78 14.14
CA VAL A 312 -17.11 -5.90 15.13
C VAL A 312 -15.88 -5.20 14.52
N LEU A 313 -15.25 -4.32 15.29
CA LEU A 313 -13.97 -3.66 14.99
C LEU A 313 -13.97 -2.75 13.74
N TYR A 314 -13.84 -3.33 12.55
CA TYR A 314 -13.41 -2.65 11.32
C TYR A 314 -14.53 -2.39 10.33
N ASP A 315 -14.51 -1.21 9.71
CA ASP A 315 -15.40 -0.84 8.61
C ASP A 315 -14.74 -1.03 7.23
N LEU A 316 -15.48 -0.71 6.16
CA LEU A 316 -15.03 -0.75 4.77
C LEU A 316 -14.87 0.66 4.15
N TRP A 317 -14.68 1.68 4.99
CA TRP A 317 -14.56 3.05 4.50
C TRP A 317 -13.16 3.36 3.95
N TRP A 318 -12.13 3.07 4.76
CA TRP A 318 -10.72 3.41 4.50
C TRP A 318 -10.14 2.72 3.24
N HIS A 319 -9.22 3.43 2.57
CA HIS A 319 -8.50 2.96 1.38
C HIS A 319 -7.13 2.39 1.74
N GLY A 320 -6.24 3.22 2.31
CA GLY A 320 -4.79 3.02 2.30
C GLY A 320 -4.21 1.94 3.22
N GLY A 321 -5.03 1.02 3.72
CA GLY A 321 -4.56 -0.25 4.29
C GLY A 321 -4.48 -1.33 3.22
N PHE A 322 -3.71 -2.38 3.48
CA PHE A 322 -3.48 -3.48 2.54
C PHE A 322 -4.79 -4.07 2.10
N ARG A 323 -5.62 -4.58 3.02
CA ARG A 323 -6.98 -5.06 2.72
C ARG A 323 -7.85 -4.03 1.96
N GLY A 324 -7.69 -2.74 2.24
CA GLY A 324 -8.53 -1.67 1.66
C GLY A 324 -8.26 -1.37 0.19
N THR A 325 -7.08 -1.71 -0.34
CA THR A 325 -6.71 -1.41 -1.73
C THR A 325 -7.21 -2.46 -2.74
N PRO A 326 -7.09 -3.79 -2.53
CA PRO A 326 -7.65 -4.84 -3.38
C PRO A 326 -9.18 -4.79 -3.51
N THR A 327 -9.93 -4.38 -2.47
CA THR A 327 -11.40 -4.19 -2.61
C THR A 327 -11.74 -3.18 -3.71
N ARG A 328 -10.86 -2.21 -3.97
CA ARG A 328 -11.03 -1.22 -5.03
C ARG A 328 -10.53 -1.70 -6.42
N HIS A 329 -9.96 -2.90 -6.47
CA HIS A 329 -9.51 -3.62 -7.66
C HIS A 329 -10.41 -4.84 -7.97
N ASN A 330 -11.66 -4.83 -7.50
CA ASN A 330 -12.65 -5.90 -7.65
C ASN A 330 -12.30 -7.21 -6.91
N MET A 331 -11.38 -7.18 -5.95
CA MET A 331 -10.97 -8.37 -5.19
C MET A 331 -11.74 -8.46 -3.87
N VAL A 332 -12.10 -9.66 -3.44
CA VAL A 332 -12.70 -9.91 -2.12
C VAL A 332 -11.58 -9.93 -1.09
N ALA A 333 -11.38 -8.83 -0.37
CA ALA A 333 -10.27 -8.70 0.58
C ALA A 333 -10.73 -8.58 2.03
N LEU A 334 -10.18 -9.45 2.88
CA LEU A 334 -10.50 -9.57 4.30
C LEU A 334 -9.25 -9.58 5.18
N LEU A 335 -9.43 -9.36 6.48
CA LEU A 335 -8.42 -9.54 7.50
C LEU A 335 -8.97 -10.33 8.68
N THR A 336 -8.10 -10.92 9.48
CA THR A 336 -8.42 -11.47 10.81
C THR A 336 -7.42 -10.95 11.83
N GLU A 337 -7.84 -10.79 13.08
CA GLU A 337 -6.97 -10.34 14.18
C GLU A 337 -6.92 -11.40 15.28
N ALA A 338 -5.76 -11.97 15.59
CA ALA A 338 -5.62 -12.85 16.74
C ALA A 338 -5.21 -12.09 18.01
N ALA A 339 -5.66 -12.49 19.19
CA ALA A 339 -5.18 -11.90 20.45
C ALA A 339 -3.66 -12.15 20.60
N SER A 340 -2.86 -11.10 20.78
CA SER A 340 -1.41 -11.27 20.92
C SER A 340 -0.99 -11.89 22.25
N VAL A 341 0.12 -12.64 22.21
CA VAL A 341 0.96 -12.94 23.38
C VAL A 341 2.10 -11.91 23.49
N ARG A 342 3.04 -12.08 24.42
CA ARG A 342 4.24 -11.22 24.53
C ARG A 342 5.31 -11.65 23.51
N VAL A 343 5.06 -11.34 22.24
CA VAL A 343 5.81 -11.81 21.05
C VAL A 343 5.77 -13.34 20.90
N ALA A 344 6.58 -14.09 21.65
CA ALA A 344 6.50 -15.55 21.75
C ALA A 344 6.41 -16.08 23.20
N THR A 345 6.37 -15.19 24.19
CA THR A 345 6.16 -15.57 25.60
C THR A 345 4.66 -15.70 25.90
N PRO A 346 4.20 -16.87 26.37
CA PRO A 346 2.82 -17.04 26.78
C PRO A 346 2.37 -16.04 27.84
N ILE A 347 1.08 -15.75 27.84
CA ILE A 347 0.43 -14.95 28.87
C ILE A 347 -0.60 -15.82 29.60
N VAL A 348 -0.89 -15.48 30.85
CA VAL A 348 -2.04 -16.03 31.58
C VAL A 348 -3.01 -14.88 31.81
N GLN A 349 -4.27 -15.10 31.47
CA GLN A 349 -5.34 -14.11 31.63
C GLN A 349 -6.47 -14.68 32.47
N ALA A 350 -6.80 -13.99 33.56
CA ALA A 350 -8.00 -14.26 34.34
C ALA A 350 -9.25 -13.76 33.61
N PRO A 351 -10.45 -14.33 33.85
CA PRO A 351 -11.69 -13.91 33.20
C PRO A 351 -11.95 -12.40 33.30
N GLU A 352 -11.60 -11.79 34.44
CA GLU A 352 -11.83 -10.37 34.74
C GLU A 352 -10.88 -9.43 33.98
N GLN A 353 -9.85 -9.98 33.33
CA GLN A 353 -8.92 -9.24 32.46
C GLN A 353 -9.39 -9.23 31.00
N LEU A 354 -10.48 -9.92 30.68
CA LEU A 354 -11.05 -9.97 29.34
C LEU A 354 -12.05 -8.83 29.15
N THR A 355 -11.92 -8.13 28.02
CA THR A 355 -12.60 -6.87 27.76
C THR A 355 -13.30 -6.90 26.41
N GLY A 356 -14.50 -6.33 26.37
CA GLY A 356 -15.18 -6.06 25.10
C GLY A 356 -14.45 -5.00 24.27
N HIS A 357 -15.00 -4.70 23.09
CA HIS A 357 -14.54 -3.63 22.22
C HIS A 357 -15.59 -2.50 22.11
N ALA A 358 -15.12 -1.26 21.93
CA ALA A 358 -15.96 -0.06 21.87
C ALA A 358 -16.95 -0.04 20.69
N ARG A 359 -16.72 -0.86 19.67
CA ARG A 359 -17.57 -1.07 18.49
C ARG A 359 -17.94 -2.55 18.36
N GLY A 360 -19.25 -2.83 18.31
CA GLY A 360 -19.85 -4.16 18.15
C GLY A 360 -19.97 -5.00 19.43
N LEU A 361 -18.93 -5.05 20.28
CA LEU A 361 -18.87 -5.92 21.46
C LEU A 361 -18.65 -5.14 22.78
N PRO A 362 -19.57 -4.26 23.23
CA PRO A 362 -19.34 -3.36 24.38
C PRO A 362 -19.08 -4.05 25.72
N ARG A 363 -19.32 -5.36 25.82
CA ARG A 363 -19.02 -6.22 26.98
C ARG A 363 -18.48 -7.56 26.47
N TYR A 364 -17.57 -8.17 27.23
CA TYR A 364 -17.06 -9.51 26.95
C TYR A 364 -18.07 -10.54 27.48
N GLU A 365 -19.12 -10.79 26.70
CA GLU A 365 -20.24 -11.67 27.07
C GLU A 365 -20.77 -12.39 25.82
N GLN A 366 -21.42 -13.54 26.01
CA GLN A 366 -21.92 -14.36 24.91
C GLN A 366 -22.97 -13.62 24.07
N ARG A 367 -22.80 -13.62 22.74
CA ARG A 367 -23.67 -12.95 21.76
C ARG A 367 -23.78 -13.77 20.48
N THR A 368 -24.73 -13.44 19.61
CA THR A 368 -24.85 -14.09 18.28
C THR A 368 -23.59 -13.94 17.42
N SER A 369 -22.88 -12.82 17.53
CA SER A 369 -21.59 -12.55 16.86
C SER A 369 -20.36 -12.83 17.74
N PHE A 370 -20.56 -13.48 18.89
CA PHE A 370 -19.51 -13.94 19.81
C PHE A 370 -20.06 -15.13 20.64
N PRO A 371 -20.38 -16.27 19.99
CA PRO A 371 -21.27 -17.29 20.56
C PRO A 371 -20.60 -18.19 21.60
N ASN A 372 -19.27 -18.24 21.63
CA ASN A 372 -18.49 -19.13 22.49
C ASN A 372 -17.33 -18.36 23.16
N PRO A 373 -17.56 -17.47 24.15
CA PRO A 373 -16.51 -16.68 24.77
C PRO A 373 -15.39 -17.55 25.37
N TRP A 374 -14.12 -17.23 25.07
CA TRP A 374 -12.99 -17.89 25.74
C TRP A 374 -12.97 -17.46 27.22
N PRO A 375 -12.93 -18.40 28.18
CA PRO A 375 -13.12 -18.08 29.61
C PRO A 375 -11.89 -17.46 30.30
N GLY A 376 -10.75 -17.38 29.62
CA GLY A 376 -9.45 -17.10 30.24
C GLY A 376 -8.61 -18.38 30.37
N GLY A 377 -7.37 -18.22 30.86
CA GLY A 377 -6.39 -19.29 30.96
C GLY A 377 -5.02 -18.88 30.41
N THR A 378 -4.22 -19.88 30.04
CA THR A 378 -2.95 -19.63 29.33
C THR A 378 -3.24 -19.42 27.85
N TRP A 379 -2.60 -18.42 27.25
CA TRP A 379 -2.63 -18.15 25.81
C TRP A 379 -1.19 -18.09 25.28
N ARG A 380 -0.92 -18.85 24.22
CA ARG A 380 0.41 -19.18 23.67
C ARG A 380 0.52 -18.73 22.22
N LEU A 381 1.76 -18.62 21.73
CA LEU A 381 2.00 -18.37 20.31
C LEU A 381 1.44 -19.51 19.44
N ARG A 382 1.53 -20.77 19.93
CA ARG A 382 0.92 -21.93 19.26
C ARG A 382 -0.59 -21.82 19.10
N ASP A 383 -1.29 -21.27 20.11
CA ASP A 383 -2.74 -21.12 20.03
C ASP A 383 -3.11 -20.16 18.89
N ILE A 384 -2.38 -19.05 18.75
CA ILE A 384 -2.54 -18.11 17.63
C ILE A 384 -2.31 -18.82 16.28
N VAL A 385 -1.16 -19.51 16.13
CA VAL A 385 -0.81 -20.25 14.91
C VAL A 385 -1.92 -21.24 14.52
N GLU A 386 -2.53 -21.95 15.47
CA GLU A 386 -3.61 -22.90 15.17
C GLU A 386 -4.90 -22.25 14.68
N TYR A 387 -5.30 -21.10 15.26
CA TYR A 387 -6.47 -20.36 14.78
C TYR A 387 -6.24 -19.82 13.37
N GLU A 388 -5.05 -19.27 13.10
CA GLU A 388 -4.65 -18.78 11.77
C GLU A 388 -4.60 -19.92 10.73
N LEU A 389 -4.05 -21.09 11.10
CA LEU A 389 -4.05 -22.29 10.23
C LEU A 389 -5.47 -22.72 9.85
N ILE A 390 -6.37 -22.81 10.83
CA ILE A 390 -7.76 -23.24 10.58
C ILE A 390 -8.47 -22.23 9.65
N ALA A 391 -8.29 -20.92 9.88
CA ALA A 391 -8.86 -19.89 9.01
C ALA A 391 -8.30 -19.96 7.57
N ALA A 392 -6.98 -20.12 7.42
CA ALA A 392 -6.33 -20.24 6.12
C ALA A 392 -6.72 -21.52 5.36
N GLU A 393 -6.77 -22.68 6.04
CA GLU A 393 -7.26 -23.93 5.45
C GLU A 393 -8.74 -23.85 5.06
N ALA A 394 -9.58 -23.21 5.87
CA ALA A 394 -10.99 -22.97 5.57
C ALA A 394 -11.16 -22.12 4.31
N LEU A 395 -10.34 -21.08 4.13
CA LEU A 395 -10.30 -20.27 2.91
C LEU A 395 -9.90 -21.09 1.68
N VAL A 396 -8.87 -21.93 1.75
CA VAL A 396 -8.45 -22.78 0.61
C VAL A 396 -9.55 -23.77 0.23
N ARG A 397 -10.21 -24.39 1.22
CA ARG A 397 -11.35 -25.30 0.99
C ARG A 397 -12.54 -24.56 0.35
N PHE A 398 -12.89 -23.38 0.87
CA PHE A 398 -13.92 -22.51 0.31
C PHE A 398 -13.63 -22.13 -1.14
N ALA A 399 -12.41 -21.65 -1.43
CA ALA A 399 -12.01 -21.23 -2.77
C ALA A 399 -12.03 -22.39 -3.78
N SER A 400 -11.69 -23.61 -3.35
CA SER A 400 -11.83 -24.81 -4.19
C SER A 400 -13.29 -25.12 -4.49
N GLN A 401 -14.17 -25.05 -3.48
CA GLN A 401 -15.60 -25.37 -3.63
C GLN A 401 -16.35 -24.30 -4.46
N GLN A 402 -16.00 -23.03 -4.27
CA GLN A 402 -16.66 -21.87 -4.89
C GLN A 402 -15.90 -21.35 -6.12
N ARG A 403 -14.94 -22.10 -6.66
CA ARG A 403 -14.03 -21.69 -7.75
C ARG A 403 -14.73 -20.96 -8.90
N GLY A 404 -15.78 -21.57 -9.45
CA GLY A 404 -16.50 -21.00 -10.59
C GLY A 404 -17.24 -19.70 -10.25
N GLU A 405 -17.78 -19.59 -9.03
CA GLU A 405 -18.48 -18.38 -8.57
C GLU A 405 -17.51 -17.24 -8.26
N LEU A 406 -16.34 -17.54 -7.64
CA LEU A 406 -15.31 -16.53 -7.37
C LEU A 406 -14.76 -15.91 -8.67
N VAL A 407 -14.40 -16.76 -9.66
CA VAL A 407 -13.89 -16.28 -10.95
C VAL A 407 -14.98 -15.51 -11.72
N ARG A 408 -16.24 -15.96 -11.70
CA ARG A 408 -17.35 -15.23 -12.35
C ARG A 408 -17.66 -13.90 -11.65
N ALA A 409 -17.66 -13.87 -10.32
CA ALA A 409 -17.89 -12.65 -9.55
C ALA A 409 -16.80 -11.59 -9.85
N PHE A 410 -15.54 -12.00 -9.98
CA PHE A 410 -14.43 -11.12 -10.35
C PHE A 410 -14.68 -10.41 -11.71
N VAL A 411 -15.01 -11.19 -12.75
CA VAL A 411 -15.40 -10.68 -14.07
C VAL A 411 -16.63 -9.76 -13.99
N GLN A 412 -17.65 -10.15 -13.21
CA GLN A 412 -18.89 -9.38 -13.06
C GLN A 412 -18.65 -8.02 -12.40
N MET A 413 -17.84 -7.96 -11.34
CA MET A 413 -17.46 -6.71 -10.66
C MET A 413 -16.68 -5.79 -11.61
N GLY A 414 -15.70 -6.33 -12.35
CA GLY A 414 -14.97 -5.57 -13.37
C GLY A 414 -15.89 -4.95 -14.43
N ARG A 415 -16.84 -5.72 -14.99
CA ARG A 415 -17.82 -5.20 -15.96
C ARG A 415 -18.73 -4.13 -15.34
N ARG A 416 -19.15 -4.29 -14.08
CA ARG A 416 -19.96 -3.28 -13.39
C ARG A 416 -19.19 -1.99 -13.15
N GLN A 417 -17.91 -2.04 -12.78
CA GLN A 417 -17.09 -0.83 -12.65
C GLN A 417 -16.94 -0.08 -13.98
N VAL A 418 -16.66 -0.80 -15.09
CA VAL A 418 -16.66 -0.19 -16.43
C VAL A 418 -18.01 0.43 -16.76
N ALA A 419 -19.12 -0.28 -16.52
CA ALA A 419 -20.47 0.22 -16.78
C ALA A 419 -20.85 1.43 -15.90
N LEU A 420 -20.47 1.47 -14.62
CA LEU A 420 -20.63 2.63 -13.74
C LEU A 420 -19.77 3.82 -14.21
N GLY A 421 -18.62 3.55 -14.82
CA GLY A 421 -17.75 4.55 -15.43
C GLY A 421 -18.29 5.11 -16.73
N THR A 422 -18.99 4.28 -17.52
CA THR A 422 -19.69 4.68 -18.74
C THR A 422 -20.98 5.44 -18.43
N ALA A 423 -21.76 4.93 -17.48
CA ALA A 423 -23.03 5.47 -16.96
C ALA A 423 -22.92 6.81 -16.22
N GLY A 424 -21.97 6.89 -15.27
CA GLY A 424 -22.03 7.81 -14.14
C GLY A 424 -21.15 9.04 -14.23
N ALA A 425 -21.37 9.94 -13.26
CA ALA A 425 -20.55 11.13 -13.00
C ALA A 425 -19.52 10.87 -11.88
N PRO A 426 -18.30 11.40 -11.98
CA PRO A 426 -17.70 11.94 -13.20
C PRO A 426 -17.40 10.83 -14.23
N ARG A 427 -17.33 11.19 -15.52
CA ARG A 427 -16.90 10.30 -16.61
C ARG A 427 -15.38 10.23 -16.72
N ALA A 428 -14.68 11.28 -16.31
CA ALA A 428 -13.23 11.33 -16.20
C ALA A 428 -12.77 12.33 -15.12
N PHE A 429 -11.53 12.20 -14.67
CA PHE A 429 -10.80 13.26 -13.98
C PHE A 429 -9.71 13.79 -14.90
N LEU A 430 -9.63 15.12 -15.01
CA LEU A 430 -8.65 15.82 -15.83
C LEU A 430 -7.55 16.38 -14.94
N VAL A 431 -6.30 16.05 -15.25
CA VAL A 431 -5.11 16.64 -14.62
C VAL A 431 -4.49 17.59 -15.66
N PRO A 432 -4.72 18.91 -15.59
CA PRO A 432 -4.12 19.86 -16.53
C PRO A 432 -2.61 19.71 -16.59
N LYS A 433 -2.01 19.87 -17.79
CA LYS A 433 -0.54 19.84 -17.95
C LYS A 433 0.16 21.04 -17.32
N GLN A 434 -0.52 22.17 -17.23
CA GLN A 434 -0.04 23.34 -16.51
C GLN A 434 -0.37 23.22 -15.02
N GLN A 435 0.63 22.85 -14.22
CA GLN A 435 0.55 22.70 -12.76
C GLN A 435 1.57 23.59 -12.07
N HIS A 436 1.36 23.87 -10.78
CA HIS A 436 2.30 24.67 -10.00
C HIS A 436 3.52 23.87 -9.52
N ASP A 437 3.36 22.56 -9.36
CA ASP A 437 4.41 21.58 -9.04
C ASP A 437 4.31 20.39 -10.03
N PRO A 438 5.17 20.36 -11.07
CA PRO A 438 5.24 19.26 -12.03
C PRO A 438 5.68 17.92 -11.40
N GLY A 439 6.59 17.92 -10.43
CA GLY A 439 7.07 16.73 -9.74
C GLY A 439 6.00 16.05 -8.87
N ALA A 440 5.20 16.84 -8.13
CA ALA A 440 4.04 16.31 -7.41
C ALA A 440 2.94 15.80 -8.37
N THR A 441 2.80 16.45 -9.52
CA THR A 441 1.90 15.97 -10.59
C THR A 441 2.37 14.62 -11.15
N ARG A 442 3.67 14.47 -11.41
CA ARG A 442 4.26 13.19 -11.81
C ARG A 442 4.06 12.12 -10.74
N GLU A 443 4.19 12.46 -9.46
CA GLU A 443 3.93 11.52 -8.36
C GLU A 443 2.48 11.02 -8.37
N LEU A 444 1.49 11.91 -8.54
CA LEU A 444 0.08 11.51 -8.63
C LEU A 444 -0.14 10.51 -9.78
N LEU A 445 0.39 10.81 -10.97
CA LEU A 445 0.24 9.94 -12.14
C LEU A 445 0.95 8.59 -11.93
N LEU A 446 2.12 8.57 -11.29
CA LEU A 446 2.86 7.36 -10.93
C LEU A 446 2.08 6.49 -9.95
N VAL A 447 1.57 7.06 -8.85
CA VAL A 447 0.80 6.32 -7.83
C VAL A 447 -0.42 5.64 -8.47
N LEU A 448 -1.16 6.39 -9.29
CA LEU A 448 -2.31 5.86 -10.05
C LEU A 448 -1.90 4.72 -10.99
N GLN A 449 -0.88 4.89 -11.84
CA GLN A 449 -0.42 3.85 -12.76
C GLN A 449 0.16 2.62 -12.04
N VAL A 450 0.78 2.80 -10.87
CA VAL A 450 1.26 1.70 -10.00
C VAL A 450 0.08 0.92 -9.41
N GLY A 451 -0.99 1.61 -9.02
CA GLY A 451 -2.31 1.02 -8.73
C GLY A 451 -3.12 0.60 -9.97
N GLY A 452 -2.47 0.26 -11.08
CA GLY A 452 -3.12 -0.27 -12.28
C GLY A 452 -4.08 0.69 -13.02
N VAL A 453 -4.14 1.97 -12.66
CA VAL A 453 -5.06 2.93 -13.28
C VAL A 453 -4.56 3.34 -14.66
N GLU A 454 -5.43 3.22 -15.66
CA GLU A 454 -5.21 3.72 -17.00
C GLU A 454 -5.37 5.24 -17.05
N ILE A 455 -4.39 5.90 -17.65
CA ILE A 455 -4.34 7.34 -17.85
C ILE A 455 -4.13 7.58 -19.34
N HIS A 456 -4.89 8.50 -19.93
CA HIS A 456 -4.72 8.91 -21.32
C HIS A 456 -3.96 10.23 -21.40
N ASP A 457 -3.05 10.37 -22.36
CA ASP A 457 -2.44 11.65 -22.72
C ASP A 457 -3.30 12.36 -23.78
N ALA A 458 -3.69 13.59 -23.50
CA ALA A 458 -4.44 14.48 -24.40
C ALA A 458 -3.74 15.85 -24.47
N ALA A 459 -4.16 16.74 -25.39
CA ALA A 459 -3.45 17.99 -25.67
C ALA A 459 -3.10 18.81 -24.41
N ASP A 460 -4.11 19.17 -23.61
CA ASP A 460 -3.97 20.10 -22.48
C ASP A 460 -3.97 19.43 -21.08
N ALA A 461 -4.25 18.14 -21.01
CA ALA A 461 -4.42 17.40 -19.76
C ALA A 461 -4.09 15.91 -19.90
N TRP A 462 -3.68 15.28 -18.80
CA TRP A 462 -3.80 13.84 -18.62
C TRP A 462 -5.22 13.50 -18.16
N VAL A 463 -5.80 12.43 -18.70
CA VAL A 463 -7.21 12.09 -18.57
C VAL A 463 -7.34 10.72 -17.91
N VAL A 464 -7.75 10.70 -16.65
CA VAL A 464 -8.09 9.46 -15.93
C VAL A 464 -9.55 9.16 -16.21
N ARG A 465 -9.82 8.31 -17.20
CA ARG A 465 -11.18 7.93 -17.59
C ARG A 465 -11.80 7.01 -16.54
N MET A 466 -13.11 7.09 -16.29
CA MET A 466 -13.78 6.21 -15.33
C MET A 466 -14.28 4.90 -15.94
N ASP A 467 -14.33 4.75 -17.26
CA ASP A 467 -14.74 3.52 -17.97
C ASP A 467 -13.64 2.44 -18.05
N GLN A 468 -13.03 2.14 -16.90
CA GLN A 468 -11.97 1.14 -16.71
C GLN A 468 -12.27 0.23 -15.51
N PRO A 469 -11.72 -1.01 -15.44
CA PRO A 469 -12.03 -1.97 -14.38
C PRO A 469 -11.72 -1.48 -12.96
N TYR A 470 -10.66 -0.68 -12.78
CA TYR A 470 -10.24 -0.13 -11.49
C TYR A 470 -10.76 1.29 -11.22
N ARG A 471 -11.92 1.62 -11.81
CA ARG A 471 -12.68 2.85 -11.53
C ARG A 471 -12.78 3.15 -10.04
N ALA A 472 -13.10 2.16 -9.22
CA ALA A 472 -13.26 2.35 -7.77
C ALA A 472 -11.97 2.86 -7.12
N HIS A 473 -10.81 2.30 -7.48
CA HIS A 473 -9.51 2.75 -6.96
C HIS A 473 -9.17 4.17 -7.43
N ALA A 474 -9.31 4.44 -8.73
CA ALA A 474 -9.03 5.76 -9.31
C ALA A 474 -9.94 6.86 -8.72
N LYS A 475 -11.25 6.61 -8.66
CA LYS A 475 -12.25 7.57 -8.15
C LYS A 475 -12.02 7.87 -6.68
N ASP A 476 -11.77 6.86 -5.86
CA ASP A 476 -11.62 7.01 -4.40
C ASP A 476 -10.32 7.69 -3.96
N LEU A 477 -9.30 7.73 -4.83
CA LEU A 477 -8.07 8.53 -4.61
C LEU A 477 -8.21 9.99 -5.10
N LEU A 478 -9.04 10.22 -6.12
CA LEU A 478 -9.16 11.52 -6.79
C LEU A 478 -10.33 12.38 -6.29
N GLU A 479 -11.35 11.78 -5.67
CA GLU A 479 -12.50 12.51 -5.15
C GLU A 479 -12.36 12.96 -3.69
N VAL A 480 -13.25 13.87 -3.27
CA VAL A 480 -13.25 14.41 -1.91
C VAL A 480 -14.05 13.49 -0.99
N GLN A 481 -13.35 12.88 -0.04
CA GLN A 481 -13.95 11.89 0.86
C GLN A 481 -14.94 12.53 1.84
N ARG A 482 -16.13 11.94 1.95
CA ARG A 482 -17.23 12.40 2.82
C ARG A 482 -17.70 11.26 3.71
N PHE A 483 -17.05 11.10 4.86
CA PHE A 483 -17.46 10.09 5.85
C PHE A 483 -18.93 10.32 6.27
N PRO A 484 -19.79 9.29 6.24
CA PRO A 484 -21.20 9.44 6.57
C PRO A 484 -21.42 9.61 8.07
N ALA A 485 -22.51 10.27 8.46
CA ALA A 485 -22.92 10.34 9.86
C ALA A 485 -23.52 8.99 10.30
N VAL A 486 -22.65 8.08 10.76
CA VAL A 486 -23.07 6.76 11.28
C VAL A 486 -23.54 6.94 12.73
N GLU A 487 -24.85 7.01 12.95
CA GLU A 487 -25.42 7.03 14.30
C GLU A 487 -25.40 5.62 14.91
N ARG A 488 -24.96 5.47 16.17
CA ARG A 488 -24.92 4.16 16.86
C ARG A 488 -26.30 3.53 17.08
N TRP A 489 -27.32 4.37 17.11
CA TRP A 489 -28.75 4.08 17.13
C TRP A 489 -29.46 5.36 16.67
N PRO A 490 -30.71 5.32 16.17
CA PRO A 490 -31.40 6.51 15.67
C PRO A 490 -31.44 7.65 16.70
N GLY A 491 -30.94 8.83 16.31
CA GLY A 491 -30.79 10.01 17.19
C GLY A 491 -29.66 9.91 18.23
N GLY A 492 -28.80 8.90 18.13
CA GLY A 492 -27.66 8.65 19.00
C GLY A 492 -26.40 9.46 18.63
N PRO A 493 -25.30 9.27 19.37
CA PRO A 493 -24.02 9.87 19.01
C PRO A 493 -23.50 9.29 17.70
N VAL A 494 -22.99 10.17 16.84
CA VAL A 494 -22.32 9.80 15.58
C VAL A 494 -20.96 9.17 15.89
N GLU A 495 -20.69 8.02 15.27
CA GLU A 495 -19.39 7.36 15.28
C GLU A 495 -18.32 8.26 14.64
N ARG A 496 -17.14 8.29 15.26
CA ARG A 496 -15.96 8.83 14.59
C ARG A 496 -15.46 7.80 13.56
N PRO A 497 -14.83 8.24 12.47
CA PRO A 497 -14.04 7.36 11.61
C PRO A 497 -13.08 6.53 12.47
N TYR A 498 -12.96 5.23 12.16
CA TYR A 498 -12.12 4.31 12.93
C TYR A 498 -10.63 4.68 12.84
N ASP A 499 -10.19 5.12 11.66
CA ASP A 499 -8.79 5.26 11.30
C ASP A 499 -8.51 6.62 10.65
N VAL A 500 -8.74 6.76 9.34
CA VAL A 500 -8.50 8.00 8.58
C VAL A 500 -9.77 8.47 7.85
N ALA A 501 -9.99 9.78 7.81
CA ALA A 501 -11.19 10.40 7.23
C ALA A 501 -10.98 11.03 5.82
N GLY A 502 -9.74 11.19 5.36
CA GLY A 502 -9.43 11.82 4.07
C GLY A 502 -8.07 11.42 3.50
N TRP A 503 -8.08 11.01 2.23
CA TRP A 503 -6.92 10.54 1.44
C TRP A 503 -6.97 11.02 -0.01
N THR A 504 -7.68 12.13 -0.25
CA THR A 504 -7.79 12.77 -1.56
C THR A 504 -6.42 13.25 -2.03
N LEU A 505 -5.76 12.45 -2.88
CA LEU A 505 -4.40 12.70 -3.35
C LEU A 505 -4.21 14.09 -3.99
N PRO A 506 -5.15 14.63 -4.79
CA PRO A 506 -5.06 16.00 -5.31
C PRO A 506 -4.82 17.06 -4.23
N PHE A 507 -5.41 16.91 -3.04
CA PHE A 507 -5.22 17.87 -1.95
C PHE A 507 -3.93 17.62 -1.17
N GLN A 508 -3.52 16.36 -0.98
CA GLN A 508 -2.28 16.04 -0.29
C GLN A 508 -1.03 16.44 -1.10
N LEU A 509 -1.08 16.28 -2.42
CA LEU A 509 0.01 16.62 -3.34
C LEU A 509 -0.10 18.04 -3.93
N GLY A 510 -1.18 18.78 -3.62
CA GLY A 510 -1.46 20.10 -4.20
C GLY A 510 -1.80 20.10 -5.70
N VAL A 511 -1.90 18.94 -6.33
CA VAL A 511 -2.14 18.80 -7.78
C VAL A 511 -3.58 19.19 -8.11
N ARG A 512 -3.76 20.11 -9.05
CA ARG A 512 -5.10 20.48 -9.53
C ARG A 512 -5.67 19.33 -10.36
N VAL A 513 -6.80 18.78 -9.92
CA VAL A 513 -7.58 17.78 -10.66
C VAL A 513 -9.01 18.27 -10.81
N ILE A 514 -9.61 18.08 -11.98
CA ILE A 514 -10.94 18.58 -12.35
C ILE A 514 -11.83 17.37 -12.69
N PRO A 515 -12.89 17.07 -11.93
CA PRO A 515 -13.89 16.08 -12.35
C PRO A 515 -14.64 16.58 -13.59
N SER A 516 -14.91 15.68 -14.53
CA SER A 516 -15.61 15.98 -15.78
C SER A 516 -16.71 14.96 -16.04
N ASP A 517 -17.93 15.44 -16.27
CA ASP A 517 -19.10 14.62 -16.62
C ASP A 517 -19.13 14.25 -18.12
N THR A 518 -18.12 14.65 -18.88
CA THR A 518 -17.91 14.28 -20.29
C THR A 518 -16.47 13.85 -20.52
N LEU A 519 -16.22 13.07 -21.58
CA LEU A 519 -14.86 12.79 -22.04
C LEU A 519 -14.37 13.98 -22.90
N PRO A 520 -13.09 14.37 -22.80
CA PRO A 520 -12.52 15.40 -23.67
C PRO A 520 -12.65 15.04 -25.16
N ALA A 521 -12.91 16.05 -26.00
CA ALA A 521 -12.93 15.89 -27.44
C ALA A 521 -11.51 15.82 -28.01
N GLY A 522 -11.32 15.05 -29.08
CA GLY A 522 -10.05 14.89 -29.78
C GLY A 522 -9.33 13.56 -29.51
N PRO A 523 -8.20 13.31 -30.18
CA PRO A 523 -7.42 12.09 -29.98
C PRO A 523 -6.77 12.09 -28.59
N SER A 524 -6.71 10.91 -27.99
CA SER A 524 -5.88 10.64 -26.81
C SER A 524 -5.30 9.24 -26.92
N SER A 525 -4.04 9.08 -26.51
CA SER A 525 -3.36 7.78 -26.44
C SER A 525 -3.30 7.32 -24.99
N LEU A 526 -3.29 6.02 -24.73
CA LEU A 526 -2.91 5.52 -23.41
C LEU A 526 -1.51 6.05 -23.09
N LEU A 527 -1.36 6.73 -21.96
CA LEU A 527 -0.08 7.21 -21.47
C LEU A 527 0.79 5.98 -21.23
N SER A 528 1.93 5.89 -21.93
CA SER A 528 2.96 4.89 -21.64
C SER A 528 3.23 4.90 -20.14
N ALA A 529 3.46 3.73 -19.53
CA ALA A 529 3.83 3.65 -18.12
C ALA A 529 4.89 4.72 -17.84
N VAL A 530 4.58 5.70 -16.99
CA VAL A 530 5.55 6.68 -16.54
C VAL A 530 6.58 5.83 -15.83
N GLU A 531 7.75 5.70 -16.47
CA GLU A 531 8.81 4.92 -15.88
C GLU A 531 9.02 5.43 -14.46
N SER A 532 9.24 4.50 -13.54
CA SER A 532 9.62 4.79 -12.16
C SER A 532 11.06 5.34 -12.09
N THR A 533 11.48 6.09 -13.13
CA THR A 533 12.78 6.72 -13.31
C THR A 533 13.07 7.51 -12.03
N PRO A 534 14.03 7.04 -11.20
CA PRO A 534 14.39 7.75 -9.99
C PRO A 534 15.25 8.97 -10.33
N CYS A 535 15.82 9.01 -11.54
CA CYS A 535 16.56 10.12 -12.09
C CYS A 535 15.69 10.89 -13.08
N VAL A 536 14.89 11.83 -12.58
CA VAL A 536 14.74 13.08 -13.34
C VAL A 536 16.07 13.80 -13.17
N THR A 537 16.74 14.12 -14.28
CA THR A 537 18.10 14.64 -14.29
C THR A 537 18.16 16.16 -14.09
N PRO A 538 19.33 16.73 -13.70
CA PRO A 538 19.51 18.17 -13.65
C PRO A 538 19.28 18.81 -15.02
N GLU A 539 19.53 18.09 -16.11
CA GLU A 539 19.28 18.50 -17.48
C GLU A 539 17.79 18.50 -17.86
N GLN A 540 16.95 17.67 -17.21
CA GLN A 540 15.51 17.58 -17.49
C GLN A 540 14.67 18.61 -16.73
N LEU A 541 15.07 18.98 -15.50
CA LEU A 541 14.37 19.99 -14.68
C LEU A 541 15.06 21.35 -14.68
N GLY A 542 16.39 21.34 -14.70
CA GLY A 542 17.20 22.50 -14.43
C GLY A 542 17.61 23.26 -15.69
N ARG A 543 17.54 24.59 -15.62
CA ARG A 543 18.23 25.43 -16.62
C ARG A 543 19.71 25.52 -16.24
N LYS A 544 20.58 25.15 -17.17
CA LYS A 544 22.04 25.29 -17.00
C LYS A 544 22.47 26.75 -17.15
N LEU A 545 23.06 27.32 -16.11
CA LEU A 545 23.70 28.63 -16.08
C LEU A 545 25.19 28.46 -15.76
N GLY A 546 26.02 28.53 -16.81
CA GLY A 546 27.45 28.24 -16.71
C GLY A 546 27.71 26.80 -16.23
N GLN A 547 28.26 26.66 -15.01
CA GLN A 547 28.51 25.37 -14.36
C GLN A 547 27.35 24.89 -13.46
N TRP A 548 26.35 25.73 -13.20
CA TRP A 548 25.25 25.45 -12.26
C TRP A 548 23.97 25.05 -13.00
N TYR A 549 23.15 24.23 -12.37
CA TYR A 549 21.76 23.95 -12.73
C TYR A 549 20.86 24.68 -11.75
N ILE A 550 19.92 25.46 -12.26
CA ILE A 550 18.91 26.18 -11.47
C ILE A 550 17.65 25.32 -11.41
N LEU A 551 17.25 24.91 -10.21
CA LEU A 551 16.10 24.04 -9.96
C LEU A 551 15.05 24.80 -9.16
N ASP A 552 13.80 24.78 -9.63
CA ASP A 552 12.72 25.51 -8.98
C ASP A 552 12.34 24.86 -7.65
N ALA A 553 12.30 25.64 -6.57
CA ALA A 553 11.94 25.14 -5.24
C ALA A 553 10.43 24.87 -5.07
N ARG A 554 9.61 25.17 -6.09
CA ARG A 554 8.21 24.75 -6.20
C ARG A 554 8.02 23.36 -6.81
N ASP A 555 9.05 22.80 -7.44
CA ASP A 555 8.98 21.47 -8.05
C ASP A 555 9.51 20.42 -7.07
N THR A 556 8.68 19.44 -6.72
CA THR A 556 9.03 18.34 -5.81
C THR A 556 10.21 17.51 -6.32
N ASP A 557 10.36 17.32 -7.64
CA ASP A 557 11.49 16.55 -8.18
C ASP A 557 12.83 17.29 -8.01
N SER A 558 12.84 18.63 -7.86
CA SER A 558 14.05 19.39 -7.50
C SER A 558 14.64 18.93 -6.17
N TYR A 559 13.80 18.59 -5.18
CA TYR A 559 14.27 18.12 -3.86
C TYR A 559 14.88 16.73 -3.97
N ARG A 560 14.26 15.83 -4.75
CA ARG A 560 14.80 14.48 -5.02
C ARG A 560 16.16 14.57 -5.68
N LEU A 561 16.30 15.43 -6.68
CA LEU A 561 17.56 15.70 -7.35
C LEU A 561 18.60 16.28 -6.39
N VAL A 562 18.23 17.23 -5.54
CA VAL A 562 19.13 17.82 -4.53
C VAL A 562 19.66 16.74 -3.57
N MET A 563 18.81 15.85 -3.09
CA MET A 563 19.25 14.75 -2.20
C MET A 563 20.20 13.79 -2.92
N GLN A 564 19.95 13.47 -4.20
CA GLN A 564 20.86 12.67 -5.03
C GLN A 564 22.19 13.42 -5.28
N ALA A 565 22.15 14.71 -5.56
CA ALA A 565 23.32 15.55 -5.78
C ALA A 565 24.20 15.60 -4.52
N VAL A 566 23.62 15.83 -3.34
CA VAL A 566 24.34 15.79 -2.05
C VAL A 566 24.95 14.40 -1.81
N ARG A 567 24.19 13.32 -2.02
CA ARG A 567 24.70 11.93 -1.89
C ARG A 567 25.86 11.63 -2.84
N ASN A 568 25.87 12.24 -4.02
CA ASN A 568 26.91 12.11 -5.04
C ASN A 568 28.08 13.11 -4.86
N GLY A 569 28.12 13.88 -3.77
CA GLY A 569 29.20 14.84 -3.50
C GLY A 569 29.20 16.05 -4.43
N TRP A 570 28.05 16.46 -4.94
CA TRP A 570 27.90 17.67 -5.75
C TRP A 570 27.69 18.89 -4.87
N THR A 571 28.10 20.07 -5.34
CA THR A 571 27.83 21.31 -4.60
C THR A 571 26.35 21.69 -4.78
N VAL A 572 25.61 21.85 -3.68
CA VAL A 572 24.26 22.43 -3.67
C VAL A 572 24.27 23.73 -2.88
N ARG A 573 23.66 24.78 -3.41
CA ARG A 573 23.38 26.04 -2.71
C ARG A 573 21.89 26.35 -2.81
N ARG A 574 21.34 27.10 -1.85
CA ARG A 574 19.94 27.54 -1.84
C ARG A 574 19.90 29.08 -1.89
N GLY A 575 19.18 29.65 -2.85
CA GLY A 575 18.98 31.09 -2.96
C GLY A 575 18.02 31.60 -1.89
N THR A 576 18.31 32.76 -1.30
CA THR A 576 17.45 33.44 -0.32
C THR A 576 16.45 34.41 -0.95
N GLU A 577 16.65 34.76 -2.22
CA GLU A 577 15.90 35.79 -2.95
C GLU A 577 15.33 35.25 -4.26
N ARG A 578 14.40 35.98 -4.86
CA ARG A 578 13.88 35.66 -6.20
C ARG A 578 14.97 35.91 -7.24
N TYR A 579 15.09 35.01 -8.21
CA TYR A 579 16.04 35.15 -9.32
C TYR A 579 15.28 35.25 -10.64
N ALA A 580 15.34 36.41 -11.28
CA ALA A 580 14.83 36.63 -12.63
C ALA A 580 15.94 36.34 -13.65
N VAL A 581 15.70 35.40 -14.56
CA VAL A 581 16.60 35.07 -15.66
C VAL A 581 16.64 36.23 -16.67
N PRO A 582 17.77 36.94 -16.85
CA PRO A 582 17.79 38.20 -17.61
C PRO A 582 17.38 38.10 -19.08
N TRP A 583 17.63 36.94 -19.73
CA TRP A 583 17.45 36.78 -21.18
C TRP A 583 16.12 36.14 -21.58
N ASN A 584 15.27 35.71 -20.64
CA ASN A 584 13.97 35.12 -20.96
C ASN A 584 12.84 35.44 -19.95
N GLY A 585 13.12 36.25 -18.92
CA GLY A 585 12.13 36.67 -17.93
C GLY A 585 11.63 35.56 -16.98
N THR A 586 12.20 34.35 -17.00
CA THR A 586 11.79 33.27 -16.07
C THR A 586 12.13 33.67 -14.64
N VAL A 587 11.13 33.80 -13.77
CA VAL A 587 11.32 34.13 -12.36
C VAL A 587 11.27 32.88 -11.49
N TYR A 588 12.41 32.58 -10.88
CA TYR A 588 12.57 31.57 -9.85
C TYR A 588 12.33 32.17 -8.46
N PRO A 589 11.67 31.45 -7.54
CA PRO A 589 11.35 31.94 -6.20
C PRO A 589 12.58 31.97 -5.28
N ALA A 590 12.44 32.67 -4.14
CA ALA A 590 13.31 32.43 -2.99
C ALA A 590 13.22 30.95 -2.58
N GLY A 591 14.35 30.37 -2.16
CA GLY A 591 14.49 28.95 -1.86
C GLY A 591 14.99 28.09 -3.03
N THR A 592 15.08 28.62 -4.26
CA THR A 592 15.59 27.93 -5.46
C THR A 592 16.98 27.32 -5.27
N PHE A 593 17.19 26.12 -5.82
CA PHE A 593 18.44 25.40 -5.69
C PHE A 593 19.38 25.67 -6.86
N TYR A 594 20.67 25.82 -6.54
CA TYR A 594 21.76 25.90 -7.50
C TYR A 594 22.66 24.69 -7.28
N VAL A 595 22.73 23.81 -8.28
CA VAL A 595 23.45 22.53 -8.18
C VAL A 595 24.60 22.50 -9.18
N ARG A 596 25.82 22.13 -8.76
CA ARG A 596 26.99 22.01 -9.64
C ARG A 596 27.72 20.69 -9.42
N ARG A 597 28.04 20.01 -10.53
CA ARG A 597 28.90 18.82 -10.54
C ARG A 597 30.33 19.23 -10.14
N GLY A 598 30.85 18.66 -9.05
CA GLY A 598 32.17 18.95 -8.48
C GLY A 598 32.09 19.52 -7.04
N GLY A 599 32.88 19.06 -6.07
CA GLY A 599 33.92 18.02 -6.08
C GLY A 599 33.89 17.13 -4.84
N GLY A 600 34.71 16.06 -4.84
CA GLY A 600 34.67 14.94 -3.89
C GLY A 600 34.81 15.29 -2.39
N PRO A 601 34.66 14.27 -1.51
CA PRO A 601 34.27 14.46 -0.11
C PRO A 601 35.18 15.43 0.64
N ARG A 602 34.57 16.51 1.15
CA ARG A 602 35.22 17.44 2.07
C ARG A 602 34.42 17.57 3.36
N ASN A 603 35.18 17.69 4.43
CA ASN A 603 34.78 17.71 5.83
C ASN A 603 33.65 18.74 6.09
N PRO A 604 32.57 18.42 6.84
CA PRO A 604 31.43 19.32 7.03
C PRO A 604 31.69 20.67 7.72
N ARG A 605 32.93 21.02 8.04
CA ARG A 605 33.31 22.24 8.79
C ARG A 605 33.60 23.47 7.93
N ASP A 606 33.76 23.32 6.61
CA ASP A 606 34.14 24.42 5.71
C ASP A 606 32.95 24.97 4.90
N VAL A 607 31.91 25.48 5.57
CA VAL A 607 30.87 26.32 4.92
C VAL A 607 30.52 27.53 5.77
N ALA A 608 31.30 28.59 5.60
CA ALA A 608 30.88 29.96 5.91
C ALA A 608 31.20 30.87 4.73
N LEU A 609 30.16 31.45 4.12
CA LEU A 609 30.01 32.90 3.87
C LEU A 609 29.08 33.24 2.70
N SER A 610 28.60 34.48 2.79
CA SER A 610 27.60 35.18 1.98
C SER A 610 28.15 35.67 0.62
N SER A 611 27.32 36.44 -0.10
CA SER A 611 27.64 37.16 -1.34
C SER A 611 28.09 36.32 -2.55
N ALA A 612 27.14 35.96 -3.40
CA ALA A 612 27.37 35.50 -4.77
C ALA A 612 26.30 36.04 -5.74
N ALA A 613 25.90 37.30 -5.56
CA ALA A 613 24.87 37.99 -6.35
C ALA A 613 25.42 39.08 -7.28
N THR A 614 26.75 39.29 -7.31
CA THR A 614 27.37 40.47 -7.94
C THR A 614 28.52 40.10 -8.86
N ALA A 615 28.22 39.37 -9.94
CA ALA A 615 29.19 39.09 -11.01
C ALA A 615 28.51 38.74 -12.35
N TYR A 616 27.77 39.69 -12.94
CA TYR A 616 27.67 39.86 -14.41
C TYR A 616 26.96 41.19 -14.74
N ALA A 617 27.68 42.30 -14.63
CA ALA A 617 27.20 43.64 -14.98
C ALA A 617 28.35 44.54 -15.48
N ALA A 618 28.93 44.21 -16.63
CA ALA A 618 29.69 45.08 -17.55
C ALA A 618 30.22 44.23 -18.72
N GLY A 619 30.06 44.67 -19.98
CA GLY A 619 30.72 43.99 -21.13
C GLY A 619 29.92 43.88 -22.43
N THR A 620 29.50 45.01 -23.00
CA THR A 620 29.15 45.18 -24.43
C THR A 620 29.96 46.39 -24.95
N PRO A 621 30.30 46.52 -26.26
CA PRO A 621 29.36 46.33 -27.37
C PRO A 621 29.88 45.72 -28.70
N ALA A 622 28.89 45.32 -29.51
CA ALA A 622 28.76 45.38 -30.98
C ALA A 622 29.97 45.23 -31.93
N ALA A 623 29.81 44.31 -32.90
CA ALA A 623 30.31 44.43 -34.28
C ALA A 623 29.26 43.86 -35.25
N SER A 624 29.29 44.27 -36.53
CA SER A 624 28.14 44.22 -37.45
C SER A 624 28.26 43.24 -38.64
N SER A 625 27.10 43.03 -39.27
CA SER A 625 26.88 42.92 -40.74
C SER A 625 27.29 41.67 -41.56
N THR A 626 26.32 41.28 -42.41
CA THR A 626 26.43 40.83 -43.84
C THR A 626 26.90 39.41 -44.24
N SER A 627 25.88 38.58 -44.56
CA SER A 627 25.60 37.97 -45.89
C SER A 627 26.42 36.81 -46.51
N SER A 628 25.68 35.94 -47.21
CA SER A 628 26.09 35.09 -48.37
C SER A 628 26.98 33.87 -48.07
N THR A 629 26.94 32.73 -48.79
CA THR A 629 26.07 32.22 -49.88
C THR A 629 26.22 30.69 -50.02
N SER A 630 25.27 30.03 -50.73
CA SER A 630 25.49 28.77 -51.52
C SER A 630 25.76 27.45 -50.75
N SER A 631 25.43 26.24 -51.24
CA SER A 631 24.74 25.78 -52.47
C SER A 631 24.29 24.30 -52.39
N THR A 632 23.43 23.88 -53.34
CA THR A 632 23.26 22.50 -53.91
C THR A 632 22.77 21.38 -53.00
N ALA A 633 21.57 20.79 -53.21
CA ALA A 633 21.15 19.79 -54.23
C ALA A 633 21.31 18.33 -53.72
N ALA A 634 20.55 17.29 -54.12
CA ALA A 634 19.41 17.12 -55.03
C ALA A 634 18.49 15.99 -54.46
N SER A 635 17.16 16.11 -54.50
CA SER A 635 16.25 15.50 -55.52
C SER A 635 16.06 13.96 -55.50
N ARG A 636 14.87 13.55 -55.02
CA ARG A 636 13.92 12.57 -55.60
C ARG A 636 14.39 11.13 -55.92
N ASN A 637 13.62 10.14 -55.45
CA ASN A 637 12.62 9.51 -56.35
C ASN A 637 11.50 8.77 -55.61
N THR A 638 10.27 9.01 -56.06
CA THR A 638 9.14 8.08 -55.98
C THR A 638 9.15 7.17 -57.21
N PRO A 639 8.30 6.12 -57.24
CA PRO A 639 7.26 6.13 -58.28
C PRO A 639 5.85 5.82 -57.75
N ARG A 640 4.85 5.92 -58.63
CA ARG A 640 3.41 6.04 -58.32
C ARG A 640 2.55 5.32 -59.36
N ALA A 641 1.39 4.76 -58.93
CA ALA A 641 0.27 4.27 -59.74
C ALA A 641 0.58 3.02 -60.63
N ASN A 642 -0.36 2.22 -61.16
CA ASN A 642 -1.76 2.37 -61.64
C ASN A 642 -2.43 0.95 -61.68
N ARG A 643 -3.74 0.67 -61.85
CA ARG A 643 -5.05 1.38 -61.81
C ARG A 643 -6.20 0.31 -61.92
N THR A 644 -7.47 0.71 -61.80
CA THR A 644 -8.70 0.05 -62.37
C THR A 644 -9.11 -1.36 -61.84
N ASN A 645 -10.36 -1.86 -61.88
CA ASN A 645 -11.67 -1.36 -62.37
C ASN A 645 -12.86 -2.19 -61.79
N ARG A 646 -14.08 -1.59 -61.74
CA ARG A 646 -15.45 -2.24 -61.83
C ARG A 646 -15.86 -3.33 -60.80
N ALA A 647 -17.14 -3.64 -60.56
CA ALA A 647 -18.46 -2.97 -60.71
C ALA A 647 -19.54 -3.81 -59.95
N ASP A 648 -20.81 -3.39 -60.01
CA ASP A 648 -22.04 -4.19 -59.80
C ASP A 648 -22.38 -4.69 -58.36
N ASP A 649 -23.64 -4.83 -57.91
CA ASP A 649 -24.91 -4.13 -58.21
C ASP A 649 -25.97 -4.42 -57.10
N ALA A 650 -27.10 -3.70 -57.16
CA ALA A 650 -28.46 -4.10 -56.73
C ALA A 650 -28.88 -4.33 -55.25
N SER A 651 -29.90 -3.54 -54.88
CA SER A 651 -31.17 -3.94 -54.22
C SER A 651 -31.35 -3.96 -52.68
N ALA A 652 -32.40 -3.23 -52.27
CA ALA A 652 -33.23 -3.40 -51.06
C ALA A 652 -34.68 -3.69 -51.54
N PRO A 653 -35.77 -3.64 -50.74
CA PRO A 653 -35.94 -3.64 -49.27
C PRO A 653 -36.96 -4.72 -48.79
N GLY A 654 -37.34 -4.73 -47.50
CA GLY A 654 -38.49 -5.54 -47.02
C GLY A 654 -38.90 -5.25 -45.57
N ALA A 655 -40.20 -4.97 -45.34
CA ALA A 655 -40.81 -4.72 -44.03
C ALA A 655 -42.13 -5.52 -43.90
N VAL A 656 -42.92 -5.30 -42.83
CA VAL A 656 -44.34 -5.76 -42.60
C VAL A 656 -44.45 -7.21 -42.06
N VAL A 657 -45.29 -7.60 -41.06
CA VAL A 657 -46.06 -6.92 -39.96
C VAL A 657 -46.57 -7.98 -38.94
N ARG A 658 -46.79 -7.57 -37.67
CA ARG A 658 -47.65 -8.13 -36.57
C ARG A 658 -47.96 -9.66 -36.49
N GLN A 659 -47.91 -10.16 -35.25
CA GLN A 659 -49.15 -10.56 -34.52
C GLN A 659 -48.96 -10.51 -32.99
N SER A 660 -50.06 -10.27 -32.29
CA SER A 660 -50.26 -10.37 -30.82
C SER A 660 -51.46 -11.33 -30.61
N PRO A 661 -51.87 -11.83 -29.41
CA PRO A 661 -52.21 -10.96 -28.25
C PRO A 661 -52.28 -11.58 -26.81
N LEU A 662 -52.79 -10.76 -25.88
CA LEU A 662 -53.58 -11.05 -24.65
C LEU A 662 -52.92 -11.30 -23.27
N GLY A 663 -53.41 -10.52 -22.29
CA GLY A 663 -53.49 -10.84 -20.84
C GLY A 663 -52.31 -10.40 -19.95
N GLY A 664 -52.41 -9.49 -18.97
CA GLY A 664 -53.50 -8.58 -18.58
C GLY A 664 -53.86 -8.64 -17.09
N LEU A 665 -53.41 -7.66 -16.26
CA LEU A 665 -54.16 -7.04 -15.16
C LEU A 665 -53.31 -5.97 -14.42
N LEU A 666 -53.96 -4.86 -14.05
CA LEU A 666 -53.47 -3.75 -13.19
C LEU A 666 -54.32 -3.74 -11.90
N PRO A 667 -53.86 -3.19 -10.75
CA PRO A 667 -53.95 -1.73 -10.48
C PRO A 667 -52.77 -1.16 -9.66
N ALA A 668 -52.73 0.11 -9.22
CA ALA A 668 -52.97 1.41 -9.88
C ALA A 668 -52.74 2.58 -8.88
N ARG A 669 -51.88 3.57 -9.23
CA ARG A 669 -51.80 4.96 -8.67
C ARG A 669 -51.38 5.05 -7.16
N SER A 670 -50.77 6.15 -6.65
CA SER A 670 -50.91 7.57 -7.03
C SER A 670 -49.66 8.48 -6.84
N SER A 671 -49.65 9.55 -7.65
CA SER A 671 -49.28 10.96 -7.37
C SER A 671 -47.88 11.40 -6.88
N ARG A 672 -47.22 12.23 -7.72
CA ARG A 672 -46.23 13.27 -7.33
C ARG A 672 -46.92 14.54 -6.78
N PRO A 673 -46.15 15.50 -6.23
CA PRO A 673 -46.01 16.79 -6.93
C PRO A 673 -44.56 17.34 -7.00
N ARG A 674 -44.39 18.51 -7.67
CA ARG A 674 -43.12 19.28 -7.83
C ARG A 674 -43.27 20.68 -7.22
N GLY A 675 -42.15 21.26 -6.75
CA GLY A 675 -41.99 22.71 -6.49
C GLY A 675 -42.59 23.22 -5.16
N ALA A 676 -42.15 24.34 -4.58
CA ALA A 676 -41.07 25.26 -4.97
C ALA A 676 -40.60 26.14 -3.78
N ALA A 677 -39.50 26.89 -4.01
CA ALA A 677 -39.10 28.13 -3.34
C ALA A 677 -38.69 28.12 -1.84
N ALA A 678 -37.81 29.07 -1.51
CA ALA A 678 -37.24 29.27 -0.18
C ALA A 678 -37.95 30.39 0.61
N SER A 679 -38.00 30.26 1.94
CA SER A 679 -38.26 31.38 2.84
C SER A 679 -37.60 31.17 4.22
N MET A 680 -37.21 32.28 4.84
CA MET A 680 -36.43 32.34 6.09
C MET A 680 -37.15 31.75 7.30
N CYS A 681 -36.46 30.92 8.10
CA CYS A 681 -36.90 30.61 9.47
C CYS A 681 -36.22 31.53 10.49
N ARG A 682 -37.06 32.21 11.29
CA ARG A 682 -36.63 33.06 12.42
C ARG A 682 -36.26 32.21 13.63
N CYS A 683 -35.19 32.57 14.34
CA CYS A 683 -34.93 32.04 15.68
C CYS A 683 -35.86 32.70 16.71
N SER A 684 -36.75 31.94 17.37
CA SER A 684 -37.45 32.37 18.60
C SER A 684 -38.10 31.20 19.33
N ALA A 685 -37.45 30.68 20.36
CA ALA A 685 -38.10 30.07 21.54
C ALA A 685 -37.10 29.93 22.69
N VAL A 686 -37.40 30.49 23.87
CA VAL A 686 -36.75 30.16 25.14
C VAL A 686 -37.77 29.39 25.99
N PRO A 687 -37.45 28.20 26.52
CA PRO A 687 -38.42 27.36 27.22
C PRO A 687 -38.87 27.96 28.57
N PRO A 688 -40.04 27.55 29.11
CA PRO A 688 -40.75 28.33 30.13
C PRO A 688 -40.13 28.38 31.53
N SER A 689 -39.15 27.52 31.85
CA SER A 689 -38.65 27.27 33.21
C SER A 689 -37.63 28.30 33.75
N MET A 690 -37.50 29.48 33.11
CA MET A 690 -36.50 30.49 33.48
C MET A 690 -37.08 31.64 34.34
N SER A 691 -36.54 31.78 35.56
CA SER A 691 -36.96 32.79 36.55
C SER A 691 -36.67 34.24 36.12
N SER A 692 -37.47 35.17 36.64
CA SER A 692 -37.52 36.59 36.22
C SER A 692 -36.16 37.31 36.25
N ARG A 693 -35.29 37.00 37.23
CA ARG A 693 -33.94 37.59 37.33
C ARG A 693 -32.96 37.18 36.21
N ARG A 694 -33.23 36.12 35.43
CA ARG A 694 -32.40 35.77 34.26
C ARG A 694 -32.84 36.46 32.97
N ARG A 695 -34.13 36.86 32.85
CA ARG A 695 -34.66 37.54 31.65
C ARG A 695 -34.07 38.95 31.44
N SER A 696 -33.72 39.66 32.52
CA SER A 696 -33.18 41.03 32.48
C SER A 696 -31.69 41.14 32.13
N ARG A 697 -30.94 40.02 32.10
CA ARG A 697 -29.56 39.97 31.59
C ARG A 697 -29.50 39.65 30.10
N CYS A 698 -30.32 38.72 29.58
CA CYS A 698 -30.33 38.41 28.15
C CYS A 698 -30.77 39.60 27.27
N ARG A 699 -31.70 40.45 27.74
CA ARG A 699 -32.14 41.62 26.97
C ARG A 699 -31.04 42.66 26.72
N ARG A 700 -30.00 42.73 27.55
CA ARG A 700 -28.93 43.74 27.44
C ARG A 700 -27.76 43.36 26.53
N CYS A 701 -27.70 42.12 26.04
CA CYS A 701 -26.66 41.67 25.10
C CYS A 701 -27.09 41.72 23.61
N LEU A 702 -28.31 42.15 23.30
CA LEU A 702 -28.86 42.18 21.94
C LEU A 702 -28.90 43.57 21.29
N GLU A 703 -28.53 44.63 22.02
CA GLU A 703 -28.62 46.03 21.57
C GLU A 703 -27.25 46.69 21.33
N SER A 704 -26.14 45.96 21.50
CA SER A 704 -24.77 46.46 21.24
C SER A 704 -24.11 45.70 20.09
N GLY A 705 -24.28 46.19 18.87
CA GLY A 705 -23.59 45.65 17.69
C GLY A 705 -22.11 46.02 17.67
N CYS A 706 -21.25 45.04 17.45
CA CYS A 706 -19.83 45.24 17.08
C CYS A 706 -19.31 44.08 16.22
N ILE A 707 -18.23 44.38 15.50
CA ILE A 707 -17.73 43.63 14.34
C ILE A 707 -16.56 42.70 14.74
N ALA A 708 -16.26 41.72 13.86
CA ALA A 708 -15.02 40.95 13.72
C ALA A 708 -14.83 39.62 14.51
N HIS A 709 -14.45 38.61 13.70
CA HIS A 709 -13.57 37.47 13.96
C HIS A 709 -13.56 36.78 15.33
N GLY A 710 -14.03 35.52 15.35
CA GLY A 710 -14.14 34.72 16.56
C GLY A 710 -12.91 33.90 16.95
N LEU A 711 -12.82 33.65 18.26
CA LEU A 711 -12.23 32.48 18.90
C LEU A 711 -13.15 32.08 20.08
N PRO A 712 -13.39 30.78 20.35
CA PRO A 712 -14.36 30.36 21.35
C PRO A 712 -13.86 30.52 22.80
N PRO A 713 -14.71 30.91 23.77
CA PRO A 713 -14.26 31.29 25.11
C PRO A 713 -14.30 30.14 26.14
N TRP A 714 -13.13 29.68 26.60
CA TRP A 714 -12.96 29.08 27.94
C TRP A 714 -11.52 29.21 28.49
N MET A 715 -11.00 30.43 28.62
CA MET A 715 -9.83 30.70 29.47
C MET A 715 -9.97 32.05 30.19
N LYS A 716 -9.48 32.10 31.45
CA LYS A 716 -9.66 33.18 32.46
C LYS A 716 -11.10 33.24 33.00
N ALA A 717 -11.38 33.35 34.30
CA ALA A 717 -10.64 33.14 35.56
C ALA A 717 -11.74 32.78 36.62
N GLY A 718 -11.55 32.18 37.79
CA GLY A 718 -10.52 32.36 38.80
C GLY A 718 -11.19 32.78 40.13
N ARG A 719 -11.23 31.85 41.09
CA ARG A 719 -11.46 32.03 42.55
C ARG A 719 -12.63 32.92 43.05
N ALA A 720 -13.63 32.28 43.64
CA ALA A 720 -14.24 32.70 44.91
C ALA A 720 -14.77 31.43 45.62
N GLY A 721 -14.55 31.30 46.93
CA GLY A 721 -14.94 30.11 47.69
C GLY A 721 -16.02 30.41 48.72
N CYS A 722 -16.81 29.38 49.07
CA CYS A 722 -17.43 29.22 50.40
C CYS A 722 -17.77 27.74 50.63
N SER A 723 -17.86 27.37 51.91
CA SER A 723 -18.16 26.03 52.46
C SER A 723 -19.59 25.53 52.08
N THR A 724 -19.97 24.25 52.17
CA THR A 724 -19.74 23.23 53.22
C THR A 724 -19.79 21.77 52.70
N SER A 725 -19.23 20.84 53.49
CA SER A 725 -19.60 19.40 53.72
C SER A 725 -20.33 18.60 52.61
N THR A 726 -19.94 17.37 52.22
CA THR A 726 -19.80 16.18 53.08
C THR A 726 -19.12 15.00 52.35
N MET A 727 -18.27 14.23 53.05
CA MET A 727 -17.76 12.85 52.83
C MET A 727 -17.20 12.39 51.45
N CYS A 728 -15.99 11.83 51.52
CA CYS A 728 -15.38 10.91 50.54
C CYS A 728 -15.50 9.46 51.10
N PRO A 729 -15.35 8.37 50.30
CA PRO A 729 -13.98 7.95 49.95
C PRO A 729 -13.77 7.32 48.54
N THR A 730 -12.63 7.71 47.95
CA THR A 730 -11.70 6.90 47.14
C THR A 730 -12.21 6.03 45.97
N SER A 731 -11.86 6.46 44.75
CA SER A 731 -11.32 5.54 43.73
C SER A 731 -10.01 6.12 43.17
N ARG A 732 -9.00 5.26 42.97
CA ARG A 732 -7.67 5.66 42.44
C ARG A 732 -7.58 5.31 40.96
N SER A 733 -7.72 6.29 40.06
CA SER A 733 -7.26 6.19 38.68
C SER A 733 -5.98 7.01 38.50
N ARG A 734 -4.87 6.34 38.14
CA ARG A 734 -3.59 6.99 37.84
C ARG A 734 -3.44 7.22 36.34
N THR A 735 -3.87 8.38 35.86
CA THR A 735 -3.47 8.88 34.53
C THR A 735 -2.25 9.77 34.70
N ARG A 736 -1.04 9.23 34.50
CA ARG A 736 0.19 10.03 34.51
C ARG A 736 0.36 10.74 33.17
N TRP A 737 0.22 12.06 33.19
CA TRP A 737 0.70 12.94 32.14
C TRP A 737 2.22 13.01 32.21
N TYR A 738 2.90 12.84 31.07
CA TYR A 738 4.32 13.20 30.95
C TYR A 738 4.41 14.70 30.67
N ALA A 739 4.77 15.47 31.70
CA ALA A 739 5.39 16.77 31.53
C ALA A 739 6.89 16.58 31.83
N LEU A 740 7.74 16.85 30.84
CA LEU A 740 9.19 16.92 31.03
C LEU A 740 9.61 18.39 31.02
N ALA A 741 9.74 18.93 32.21
CA ALA A 741 10.51 20.14 32.49
C ALA A 741 11.21 19.89 33.82
N ASP A 742 12.53 19.73 33.79
CA ASP A 742 13.38 19.89 34.97
C ASP A 742 14.65 20.60 34.57
N CYS A 743 14.96 21.66 35.32
CA CYS A 743 16.22 22.37 35.23
C CYS A 743 17.27 21.63 36.06
N VAL A 744 18.50 21.55 35.55
CA VAL A 744 19.68 21.37 36.40
C VAL A 744 20.55 22.61 36.25
N THR A 745 20.61 23.41 37.31
CA THR A 745 21.54 24.54 37.45
C THR A 745 22.80 24.08 38.16
N THR A 746 23.98 24.47 37.65
CA THR A 746 25.18 24.70 38.48
C THR A 746 26.20 25.57 37.73
N SER A 747 26.07 26.87 37.95
CA SER A 747 27.16 27.84 38.23
C SER A 747 28.51 27.81 37.47
N THR A 748 28.75 28.94 36.78
CA THR A 748 29.98 29.78 36.81
C THR A 748 31.31 29.27 36.25
N LEU A 749 31.81 29.93 35.19
CA LEU A 749 32.83 31.00 35.30
C LEU A 749 33.16 31.68 33.94
N SER A 750 33.51 32.98 33.99
CA SER A 750 34.27 33.78 32.99
C SER A 750 33.75 33.82 31.53
N SER A 751 33.26 34.93 30.96
CA SER A 751 33.92 36.22 30.68
C SER A 751 35.11 36.09 29.67
N SER A 752 35.25 36.90 28.62
CA SER A 752 34.48 38.07 28.14
C SER A 752 34.98 38.61 26.78
N LEU A 753 34.27 39.62 26.26
CA LEU A 753 34.69 40.72 25.35
C LEU A 753 34.44 40.63 23.82
N THR A 754 33.68 41.66 23.39
CA THR A 754 33.50 42.30 22.06
C THR A 754 32.96 41.46 20.91
#